data_AF-A0A7Y5C5Y9-F1
#
_entry.id   AF-A0A7Y5C5Y9-F1
#
_cell.length_a   1.000
_cell.length_b   1.000
_cell.length_c   1.000
_cell.angle_alpha   90.00
_cell.angle_beta   90.00
_cell.angle_gamma   90.00
#
_symmetry.space_group_name_H-M   'P 1'
#
loop_
_entity.id
_entity.type
_entity.pdbx_description
1 polymer ?
#
loop_
_entity_poly.entity_id
_entity_poly.type
_entity_poly.pdbx_seq_one_letter_code
_entity_poly.pdbx_strand_id
1 'polypeptide(L)'
;MLSSSWILSALPVLALSLACALLLRRRAELKRFSDSVRELSIAKEHGSHAARLQHPNIDLSKCIGCGLCVAACPEDGVLDIVYGQAVVVHGARCVGHARCAEACPAAAIAVTLGDLSKRRDLPAVQADFEAVGVPGLFLAGEITGFALVRTAVTQGVAVADAVARRLAARPNTNGKSAAPLDLLIVGSGPAGVACALRAKELGIPYQMIDQAERLGGTVACYPRRKMVMTQPVDLPLHGRLPRLTYQKEELIDLWYQLKDKHGLPIETGVRVAGVARRADGLLAASTSIGNIVAKNICLALGRRGTPRKLGIPGEELPKVSYSLLDVESYRDLNILVVGGGDSAVEAAVGLSSQPGNRVTLSYRKKAFFRLKSRNIVAIENAIQRGQLDCIFESEPTEIREDAVVLAVGEGERARTISIPNGEVFIFAGGIPPFELLEKAGVSFDPADRPAVVETVDKGTGLLVPLCLALACAIGMMVWTHWYGSYYELGAYLRAMSPMHDYLRPAGPFGLVLACLACALFIWNLLYLVRRSLRWGSFLGGSLKVWMGSHVFTGLFALLCVLAHSGFTIKNTSGGHALIALFIVVIAGSIGRYLYAFVPRAVNGAEANLDTLRSELAALSADWDRSGRNFGVQVRREIDRLAGSARWRGSFFERIYALINGQFRLRRLVRELREEARRESVPDDEARHFLDLARNTYRLTLQTSHFEDIRAILATWRYYHRWLAVLMVLLALIHIYVALRFADLAWLGHVTR
;
A
#
# COMPACT_ATOMS: atom_id res chain seq x y z
N MET A 1 3.70 -26.74 50.00
CA MET A 1 3.67 -27.96 49.16
C MET A 1 2.31 -28.04 48.50
N LEU A 2 2.19 -27.61 47.23
CA LEU A 2 0.99 -27.89 46.44
C LEU A 2 1.01 -29.39 46.12
N SER A 3 0.03 -30.14 46.61
CA SER A 3 -0.01 -31.59 46.40
C SER A 3 -0.08 -31.90 44.90
N SER A 4 0.66 -32.92 44.48
CA SER A 4 0.80 -33.38 43.08
C SER A 4 -0.56 -33.59 42.38
N SER A 5 -1.60 -33.88 43.17
CA SER A 5 -3.00 -34.05 42.76
C SER A 5 -3.66 -32.78 42.21
N TRP A 6 -3.34 -31.58 42.71
CA TRP A 6 -3.89 -30.31 42.18
C TRP A 6 -3.28 -29.95 40.82
N ILE A 7 -1.98 -30.22 40.61
CA ILE A 7 -1.30 -29.97 39.33
C ILE A 7 -1.84 -30.92 38.26
N LEU A 8 -2.05 -32.19 38.60
CA LEU A 8 -2.60 -33.21 37.69
C LEU A 8 -4.07 -32.96 37.31
N SER A 9 -4.85 -32.29 38.16
CA SER A 9 -6.25 -31.94 37.87
C SER A 9 -6.42 -30.57 37.20
N ALA A 10 -5.53 -29.61 37.48
CA ALA A 10 -5.53 -28.29 36.82
C ALA A 10 -5.07 -28.34 35.35
N LEU A 11 -4.12 -29.22 35.02
CA LEU A 11 -3.61 -29.42 33.65
C LEU A 11 -4.71 -29.72 32.61
N PRO A 12 -5.61 -30.70 32.82
CA PRO A 12 -6.71 -30.98 31.88
C PRO A 12 -7.72 -29.84 31.79
N VAL A 13 -8.02 -29.14 32.90
CA VAL A 13 -8.93 -27.97 32.87
C VAL A 13 -8.33 -26.82 32.06
N LEU A 14 -7.05 -26.52 32.23
CA LEU A 14 -6.32 -25.54 31.42
C LEU A 14 -6.25 -25.94 29.95
N ALA A 15 -6.00 -27.22 29.66
CA ALA A 15 -5.97 -27.75 28.30
C ALA A 15 -7.34 -27.65 27.61
N LEU A 16 -8.42 -28.02 28.30
CA LEU A 16 -9.80 -27.92 27.78
C LEU A 16 -10.26 -26.47 27.64
N SER A 17 -9.92 -25.61 28.59
CA SER A 17 -10.21 -24.16 28.51
C SER A 17 -9.47 -23.51 27.34
N LEU A 18 -8.20 -23.86 27.13
CA LEU A 18 -7.42 -23.41 25.98
C LEU A 18 -8.01 -23.96 24.67
N ALA A 19 -8.40 -25.23 24.61
CA ALA A 19 -9.05 -25.82 23.44
C ALA A 19 -10.38 -25.12 23.10
N CYS A 20 -11.20 -24.84 24.11
CA CYS A 20 -12.48 -24.14 23.95
C CYS A 20 -12.27 -22.70 23.45
N ALA A 21 -11.31 -21.97 24.03
CA ALA A 21 -10.92 -20.63 23.57
C ALA A 21 -10.39 -20.64 22.12
N LEU A 22 -9.61 -21.67 21.73
CA LEU A 22 -9.13 -21.85 20.36
C LEU A 22 -10.28 -22.15 19.38
N LEU A 23 -11.26 -22.96 19.77
CA LEU A 23 -12.44 -23.27 18.95
C LEU A 23 -13.34 -22.05 18.74
N LEU A 24 -13.59 -21.27 19.80
CA LEU A 24 -14.35 -20.01 19.72
C LEU A 24 -13.65 -18.99 18.83
N ARG A 25 -12.33 -18.86 18.98
CA ARG A 25 -11.51 -17.99 18.12
C ARG A 25 -11.56 -18.43 16.66
N ARG A 26 -11.49 -19.74 16.38
CA ARG A 26 -11.63 -20.30 15.03
C ARG A 26 -13.00 -20.02 14.43
N ARG A 27 -14.09 -20.16 15.19
CA ARG A 27 -15.45 -19.78 14.74
C ARG A 27 -15.53 -18.29 14.39
N ALA A 28 -14.99 -17.41 15.23
CA ALA A 28 -14.98 -15.97 14.97
C ALA A 28 -14.12 -15.58 13.75
N GLU A 29 -13.01 -16.28 13.51
CA GLU A 29 -12.20 -16.12 12.29
C GLU A 29 -12.95 -16.56 11.03
N LEU A 30 -13.66 -17.69 11.07
CA LEU A 30 -14.49 -18.18 9.94
C LEU A 30 -15.65 -17.23 9.59
N LYS A 31 -16.31 -16.67 10.61
CA LYS A 31 -17.39 -15.69 10.37
C LYS A 31 -16.87 -14.43 9.68
N ARG A 32 -15.81 -13.81 10.23
CA ARG A 32 -15.15 -12.64 9.63
C ARG A 32 -14.75 -12.89 8.19
N PHE A 33 -14.16 -14.05 7.93
CA PHE A 33 -13.79 -14.46 6.59
C PHE A 33 -14.98 -14.52 5.62
N SER A 34 -16.12 -15.09 6.04
CA SER A 34 -17.34 -15.13 5.22
C SER A 34 -17.87 -13.71 4.94
N ASP A 35 -17.80 -12.82 5.92
CA ASP A 35 -18.23 -11.44 5.78
C ASP A 35 -17.35 -10.68 4.77
N SER A 36 -16.02 -10.80 4.86
CA SER A 36 -15.06 -10.17 3.94
C SER A 36 -15.23 -10.65 2.49
N VAL A 37 -15.51 -11.94 2.28
CA VAL A 37 -15.79 -12.49 0.93
C VAL A 37 -17.09 -11.93 0.36
N ARG A 38 -18.14 -11.84 1.19
CA ARG A 38 -19.42 -11.24 0.78
C ARG A 38 -19.26 -9.77 0.42
N GLU A 39 -18.54 -9.01 1.24
CA GLU A 39 -18.27 -7.59 0.98
C GLU A 39 -17.49 -7.38 -0.33
N LEU A 40 -16.52 -8.25 -0.62
CA LEU A 40 -15.82 -8.26 -1.91
C LEU A 40 -16.75 -8.54 -3.11
N SER A 41 -17.72 -9.45 -2.96
CA SER A 41 -18.72 -9.71 -4.01
C SER A 41 -19.57 -8.47 -4.29
N ILE A 42 -20.09 -7.85 -3.23
CA ILE A 42 -20.88 -6.61 -3.31
C ILE A 42 -20.03 -5.48 -3.95
N ALA A 43 -18.75 -5.39 -3.58
CA ALA A 43 -17.85 -4.41 -4.16
C ALA A 43 -17.63 -4.61 -5.66
N LYS A 44 -17.61 -5.87 -6.12
CA LYS A 44 -17.54 -6.22 -7.54
C LYS A 44 -18.81 -5.83 -8.28
N GLU A 45 -19.98 -6.20 -7.77
CA GLU A 45 -21.29 -5.86 -8.33
C GLU A 45 -21.50 -4.35 -8.48
N HIS A 46 -21.13 -3.58 -7.46
CA HIS A 46 -21.24 -2.12 -7.48
C HIS A 46 -20.06 -1.41 -8.17
N GLY A 47 -19.09 -2.14 -8.71
CA GLY A 47 -17.91 -1.58 -9.38
C GLY A 47 -16.95 -0.79 -8.46
N SER A 48 -17.16 -0.83 -7.14
CA SER A 48 -16.33 -0.12 -6.16
C SER A 48 -15.00 -0.82 -5.85
N HIS A 49 -14.85 -2.07 -6.28
CA HIS A 49 -13.60 -2.83 -6.20
C HIS A 49 -12.47 -2.22 -7.04
N ALA A 50 -12.81 -1.58 -8.16
CA ALA A 50 -11.84 -0.98 -9.08
C ALA A 50 -11.28 0.34 -8.52
N ALA A 51 -9.96 0.48 -8.59
CA ALA A 51 -9.26 1.70 -8.23
C ALA A 51 -9.53 2.83 -9.23
N ARG A 52 -9.73 4.07 -8.75
CA ARG A 52 -9.89 5.24 -9.64
C ARG A 52 -8.58 5.93 -9.99
N LEU A 53 -7.64 5.93 -9.05
CA LEU A 53 -6.37 6.66 -9.12
C LEU A 53 -5.28 5.82 -8.46
N GLN A 54 -4.81 6.22 -7.28
CA GLN A 54 -3.88 5.45 -6.48
C GLN A 54 -4.62 4.34 -5.74
N HIS A 55 -4.08 3.13 -5.80
CA HIS A 55 -4.53 2.03 -4.95
C HIS A 55 -3.35 1.24 -4.41
N PRO A 56 -3.57 0.48 -3.32
CA PRO A 56 -2.59 -0.48 -2.87
C PRO A 56 -2.49 -1.57 -3.95
N ASN A 57 -1.36 -1.63 -4.65
CA ASN A 57 -0.97 -2.81 -5.37
C ASN A 57 -0.24 -3.73 -4.39
N ILE A 58 -0.84 -4.88 -4.14
CA ILE A 58 -0.38 -5.82 -3.13
C ILE A 58 0.33 -6.94 -3.87
N ASP A 59 1.65 -6.98 -3.74
CA ASP A 59 2.46 -8.15 -4.08
C ASP A 59 2.10 -9.29 -3.12
N LEU A 60 1.18 -10.15 -3.56
CA LEU A 60 0.69 -11.25 -2.72
C LEU A 60 1.77 -12.30 -2.41
N SER A 61 2.91 -12.32 -3.11
CA SER A 61 4.03 -13.18 -2.69
C SER A 61 4.78 -12.67 -1.49
N LYS A 62 4.78 -11.36 -1.29
CA LYS A 62 5.35 -10.71 -0.11
C LYS A 62 4.29 -10.60 0.98
N CYS A 63 3.00 -10.63 0.65
CA CYS A 63 1.95 -10.48 1.64
C CYS A 63 1.91 -11.68 2.60
N ILE A 64 2.31 -11.47 3.86
CA ILE A 64 2.28 -12.50 4.91
C ILE A 64 0.90 -12.65 5.57
N GLY A 65 -0.12 -11.90 5.12
CA GLY A 65 -1.47 -12.02 5.66
C GLY A 65 -1.65 -11.51 7.08
N CYS A 66 -0.78 -10.61 7.53
CA CYS A 66 -0.73 -10.19 8.94
C CYS A 66 -1.84 -9.23 9.39
N GLY A 67 -2.62 -8.65 8.47
CA GLY A 67 -3.69 -7.68 8.81
C GLY A 67 -3.22 -6.26 9.13
N LEU A 68 -1.92 -6.00 9.25
CA LEU A 68 -1.40 -4.68 9.64
C LEU A 68 -1.80 -3.57 8.67
N CYS A 69 -1.85 -3.85 7.37
CA CYS A 69 -2.27 -2.89 6.35
C CYS A 69 -3.76 -2.55 6.42
N VAL A 70 -4.61 -3.50 6.85
CA VAL A 70 -6.04 -3.29 7.05
C VAL A 70 -6.24 -2.38 8.27
N ALA A 71 -5.58 -2.70 9.38
CA ALA A 71 -5.64 -1.91 10.60
C ALA A 71 -5.00 -0.51 10.47
N ALA A 72 -4.02 -0.33 9.58
CA ALA A 72 -3.37 0.95 9.33
C ALA A 72 -4.13 1.85 8.34
N CYS A 73 -5.12 1.32 7.63
CA CYS A 73 -5.92 2.07 6.68
C CYS A 73 -6.94 2.93 7.45
N PRO A 74 -6.94 4.28 7.29
CA PRO A 74 -7.95 5.15 7.88
C PRO A 74 -9.28 5.13 7.10
N GLU A 75 -9.28 4.56 5.89
CA GLU A 75 -10.47 4.47 5.03
C GLU A 75 -11.15 3.11 5.19
N ASP A 76 -12.47 3.12 5.40
CA ASP A 76 -13.27 1.92 5.69
C ASP A 76 -13.43 1.00 4.48
N GLY A 77 -13.06 -0.28 4.65
CA GLY A 77 -13.26 -1.35 3.68
C GLY A 77 -12.39 -1.24 2.42
N VAL A 78 -11.36 -0.36 2.39
CA VAL A 78 -10.43 -0.33 1.24
C VAL A 78 -9.64 -1.63 1.15
N LEU A 79 -9.14 -2.11 2.29
CA LEU A 79 -8.37 -3.34 2.41
C LEU A 79 -9.07 -4.26 3.40
N ASP A 80 -9.09 -5.56 3.11
CA ASP A 80 -9.45 -6.56 4.11
C ASP A 80 -8.58 -7.82 3.93
N ILE A 81 -8.63 -8.72 4.92
CA ILE A 81 -8.00 -10.03 4.87
C ILE A 81 -8.98 -11.04 4.31
N VAL A 82 -9.03 -11.13 2.98
CA VAL A 82 -9.76 -12.17 2.26
C VAL A 82 -8.78 -13.30 1.99
N TYR A 83 -9.15 -14.56 2.28
CA TYR A 83 -8.18 -15.64 2.11
C TYR A 83 -7.18 -15.85 3.27
N GLY A 84 -6.92 -14.82 4.07
CA GLY A 84 -5.70 -14.72 4.89
C GLY A 84 -4.58 -13.91 4.24
N GLN A 85 -4.89 -13.10 3.21
CA GLN A 85 -3.99 -12.14 2.57
C GLN A 85 -4.73 -10.81 2.42
N ALA A 86 -3.98 -9.71 2.39
CA ALA A 86 -4.56 -8.41 2.13
C ALA A 86 -5.09 -8.35 0.69
N VAL A 87 -6.35 -7.98 0.54
CA VAL A 87 -7.02 -7.78 -0.74
C VAL A 87 -7.62 -6.39 -0.74
N VAL A 88 -7.58 -5.71 -1.88
CA VAL A 88 -8.30 -4.46 -2.09
C VAL A 88 -9.77 -4.80 -2.32
N VAL A 89 -10.62 -4.47 -1.34
CA VAL A 89 -12.06 -4.75 -1.39
C VAL A 89 -12.78 -3.59 -2.07
N HIS A 90 -12.57 -2.35 -1.59
CA HIS A 90 -13.11 -1.14 -2.20
C HIS A 90 -12.00 -0.21 -2.71
N GLY A 91 -11.40 -0.53 -3.85
CA GLY A 91 -10.34 0.27 -4.48
C GLY A 91 -10.76 1.72 -4.78
N ALA A 92 -12.04 1.95 -5.06
CA ALA A 92 -12.59 3.29 -5.31
C ALA A 92 -12.60 4.20 -4.07
N ARG A 93 -12.52 3.63 -2.86
CA ARG A 93 -12.45 4.38 -1.59
C ARG A 93 -11.01 4.73 -1.22
N CYS A 94 -10.01 4.14 -1.88
CA CYS A 94 -8.61 4.43 -1.61
C CYS A 94 -8.28 5.88 -1.97
N VAL A 95 -7.76 6.64 -1.01
CA VAL A 95 -7.27 8.01 -1.22
C VAL A 95 -5.76 8.08 -1.51
N GLY A 96 -5.06 6.93 -1.53
CA GLY A 96 -3.64 6.86 -1.91
C GLY A 96 -2.63 7.24 -0.82
N HIS A 97 -3.05 7.34 0.43
CA HIS A 97 -2.21 7.77 1.56
C HIS A 97 -1.07 6.79 1.95
N ALA A 98 -0.83 5.67 1.27
CA ALA A 98 0.32 4.77 1.46
C ALA A 98 0.63 4.20 2.88
N ARG A 99 -0.19 4.42 3.91
CA ARG A 99 0.04 3.82 5.25
C ARG A 99 0.00 2.30 5.23
N CYS A 100 -0.77 1.72 4.32
CA CYS A 100 -0.77 0.27 4.08
C CYS A 100 0.60 -0.24 3.60
N ALA A 101 1.30 0.53 2.75
CA ALA A 101 2.67 0.25 2.31
C ALA A 101 3.68 0.38 3.46
N GLU A 102 3.62 1.49 4.21
CA GLU A 102 4.51 1.75 5.36
C GLU A 102 4.34 0.72 6.49
N ALA A 103 3.11 0.31 6.77
CA ALA A 103 2.81 -0.70 7.79
C ALA A 103 3.10 -2.14 7.34
N CYS A 104 3.35 -2.36 6.04
CA CYS A 104 3.50 -3.71 5.51
C CYS A 104 4.86 -4.31 5.88
N PRO A 105 4.90 -5.39 6.67
CA PRO A 105 6.16 -5.90 7.19
C PRO A 105 7.08 -6.49 6.14
N ALA A 106 6.48 -7.00 5.08
CA ALA A 106 7.16 -7.65 4.00
C ALA A 106 7.39 -6.71 2.79
N ALA A 107 7.09 -5.41 2.94
CA ALA A 107 7.06 -4.45 1.83
C ALA A 107 6.25 -4.98 0.63
N ALA A 108 5.14 -5.64 0.95
CA ALA A 108 4.26 -6.30 -0.01
C ALA A 108 3.29 -5.34 -0.68
N ILE A 109 3.26 -4.08 -0.28
CA ILE A 109 2.28 -3.12 -0.77
C ILE A 109 3.06 -1.94 -1.32
N ALA A 110 2.83 -1.66 -2.59
CA ALA A 110 3.19 -0.40 -3.22
C ALA A 110 1.88 0.33 -3.50
N VAL A 111 1.81 1.63 -3.21
CA VAL A 111 0.69 2.42 -3.73
C VAL A 111 1.06 2.83 -5.15
N THR A 112 0.39 2.21 -6.11
CA THR A 112 0.59 2.50 -7.54
C THR A 112 -0.64 3.16 -8.09
N LEU A 113 -0.50 3.70 -9.30
CA LEU A 113 -1.64 4.09 -10.11
C LEU A 113 -2.38 2.82 -10.57
N GLY A 114 -3.70 2.89 -10.68
CA GLY A 114 -4.50 1.85 -11.34
C GLY A 114 -4.20 1.75 -12.83
N ASP A 115 -4.94 0.93 -13.56
CA ASP A 115 -4.80 0.89 -15.03
C ASP A 115 -5.18 2.24 -15.63
N LEU A 116 -4.16 3.01 -16.02
CA LEU A 116 -4.30 4.31 -16.66
C LEU A 116 -4.29 4.21 -18.19
N SER A 117 -4.07 3.02 -18.77
CA SER A 117 -3.89 2.84 -20.21
C SER A 117 -5.09 3.34 -21.02
N LYS A 118 -6.29 3.35 -20.43
CA LYS A 118 -7.53 3.81 -21.07
C LYS A 118 -7.99 5.20 -20.62
N ARG A 119 -7.36 5.79 -19.61
CA ARG A 119 -7.78 7.08 -19.07
C ARG A 119 -7.27 8.22 -19.94
N ARG A 120 -8.17 9.08 -20.40
CA ARG A 120 -7.86 10.27 -21.22
C ARG A 120 -7.91 11.58 -20.44
N ASP A 121 -8.16 11.53 -19.14
CA ASP A 121 -8.26 12.71 -18.29
C ASP A 121 -6.96 12.97 -17.50
N LEU A 122 -5.87 12.25 -17.77
CA LEU A 122 -4.56 12.50 -17.14
C LEU A 122 -3.55 13.01 -18.17
N PRO A 123 -2.81 14.08 -17.84
CA PRO A 123 -1.76 14.57 -18.72
C PRO A 123 -0.57 13.60 -18.74
N ALA A 124 0.12 13.52 -19.87
CA ALA A 124 1.40 12.84 -20.01
C ALA A 124 2.50 13.73 -19.44
N VAL A 125 3.11 13.27 -18.35
CA VAL A 125 4.18 13.98 -17.64
C VAL A 125 5.37 13.04 -17.42
N GLN A 126 6.57 13.62 -17.47
CA GLN A 126 7.82 12.96 -17.11
C GLN A 126 7.92 12.74 -15.59
N ALA A 127 8.96 12.02 -15.15
CA ALA A 127 9.18 11.71 -13.73
C ALA A 127 9.44 12.96 -12.87
N ASP A 128 9.94 14.03 -13.47
CA ASP A 128 10.16 15.34 -12.86
C ASP A 128 8.98 16.30 -13.05
N PHE A 129 7.85 15.78 -13.54
CA PHE A 129 6.59 16.48 -13.79
C PHE A 129 6.62 17.51 -14.94
N GLU A 130 7.62 17.46 -15.81
CA GLU A 130 7.60 18.19 -17.07
C GLU A 130 6.55 17.58 -18.02
N ALA A 131 5.75 18.43 -18.68
CA ALA A 131 4.78 18.00 -19.68
C ALA A 131 5.51 17.41 -20.90
N VAL A 132 5.13 16.19 -21.29
CA VAL A 132 5.70 15.52 -22.46
C VAL A 132 5.42 16.37 -23.70
N GLY A 133 6.46 16.66 -24.49
CA GLY A 133 6.35 17.48 -25.70
C GLY A 133 6.39 19.00 -25.48
N VAL A 134 6.41 19.49 -24.23
CA VAL A 134 6.42 20.95 -23.94
C VAL A 134 7.56 21.34 -22.99
N PRO A 135 8.80 21.49 -23.49
CA PRO A 135 9.96 21.73 -22.63
C PRO A 135 9.87 23.04 -21.80
N GLY A 136 10.03 22.95 -20.49
CA GLY A 136 9.92 24.07 -19.54
C GLY A 136 8.51 24.27 -18.97
N LEU A 137 7.50 23.51 -19.41
CA LEU A 137 6.17 23.51 -18.82
C LEU A 137 6.03 22.33 -17.85
N PHE A 138 5.75 22.60 -16.59
CA PHE A 138 5.62 21.62 -15.52
C PHE A 138 4.20 21.60 -14.96
N LEU A 139 3.72 20.43 -14.53
CA LEU A 139 2.38 20.26 -13.96
C LEU A 139 2.49 19.72 -12.53
N ALA A 140 1.85 20.36 -11.55
CA ALA A 140 1.94 19.94 -10.16
C ALA A 140 0.60 19.96 -9.42
N GLY A 141 0.48 19.14 -8.39
CA GLY A 141 -0.73 19.02 -7.58
C GLY A 141 -1.81 18.19 -8.27
N GLU A 142 -3.07 18.48 -7.91
CA GLU A 142 -4.20 17.66 -8.29
C GLU A 142 -4.34 17.46 -9.80
N ILE A 143 -3.87 18.41 -10.63
CA ILE A 143 -3.96 18.34 -12.09
C ILE A 143 -3.32 17.08 -12.69
N THR A 144 -2.27 16.57 -12.04
CA THR A 144 -1.56 15.33 -12.40
C THR A 144 -2.32 14.05 -11.99
N GLY A 145 -3.51 14.19 -11.39
CA GLY A 145 -4.35 13.11 -10.92
C GLY A 145 -4.31 12.86 -9.41
N PHE A 146 -3.41 13.51 -8.65
CA PHE A 146 -3.23 13.19 -7.22
C PHE A 146 -3.84 14.25 -6.30
N ALA A 147 -4.91 13.91 -5.59
CA ALA A 147 -5.67 14.86 -4.75
C ALA A 147 -5.19 15.01 -3.29
N LEU A 148 -3.99 14.53 -2.95
CA LEU A 148 -3.45 14.62 -1.59
C LEU A 148 -2.53 15.82 -1.42
N VAL A 149 -2.69 16.55 -0.30
CA VAL A 149 -1.81 17.68 0.07
C VAL A 149 -0.34 17.27 0.10
N ARG A 150 0.00 16.12 0.70
CA ARG A 150 1.38 15.59 0.73
C ARG A 150 1.95 15.42 -0.67
N THR A 151 1.20 14.75 -1.56
CA THR A 151 1.64 14.52 -2.94
C THR A 151 1.79 15.83 -3.70
N ALA A 152 0.84 16.76 -3.55
CA ALA A 152 0.91 18.08 -4.15
C ALA A 152 2.17 18.84 -3.71
N VAL A 153 2.51 18.80 -2.42
CA VAL A 153 3.74 19.41 -1.89
C VAL A 153 4.99 18.73 -2.48
N THR A 154 5.06 17.40 -2.47
CA THR A 154 6.19 16.65 -3.05
C THR A 154 6.40 16.97 -4.53
N GLN A 155 5.31 17.08 -5.30
CA GLN A 155 5.36 17.45 -6.71
C GLN A 155 5.86 18.88 -6.91
N GLY A 156 5.37 19.84 -6.11
CA GLY A 156 5.85 21.22 -6.14
C GLY A 156 7.36 21.32 -5.88
N VAL A 157 7.87 20.58 -4.89
CA VAL A 157 9.31 20.50 -4.59
C VAL A 157 10.09 19.91 -5.76
N ALA A 158 9.62 18.80 -6.33
CA ALA A 158 10.28 18.13 -7.45
C ALA A 158 10.37 19.03 -8.70
N VAL A 159 9.33 19.82 -8.98
CA VAL A 159 9.33 20.80 -10.09
C VAL A 159 10.40 21.86 -9.87
N ALA A 160 10.48 22.46 -8.67
CA ALA A 160 11.51 23.45 -8.37
C ALA A 160 12.94 22.87 -8.49
N ASP A 161 13.15 21.63 -8.04
CA ASP A 161 14.42 20.91 -8.21
C ASP A 161 14.77 20.66 -9.70
N ALA A 162 13.76 20.34 -10.52
CA ALA A 162 13.95 20.14 -11.96
C ALA A 162 14.32 21.45 -12.67
N VAL A 163 13.64 22.54 -12.32
CA VAL A 163 13.93 23.88 -12.81
C VAL A 163 15.36 24.31 -12.43
N ALA A 164 15.78 24.07 -11.18
CA ALA A 164 17.15 24.37 -10.74
C ALA A 164 18.21 23.63 -11.58
N ARG A 165 18.01 22.32 -11.81
CA ARG A 165 18.90 21.53 -12.68
C ARG A 165 18.95 22.09 -14.09
N ARG A 166 17.80 22.49 -14.64
CA ARG A 166 17.71 23.07 -16.00
C ARG A 166 18.42 24.41 -16.10
N LEU A 167 18.27 25.27 -15.11
CA LEU A 167 18.94 26.57 -15.06
C LEU A 167 20.46 26.41 -14.93
N ALA A 168 20.93 25.46 -14.12
CA ALA A 168 22.34 25.15 -13.98
C ALA A 168 22.98 24.62 -15.28
N ALA A 169 22.20 23.94 -16.14
CA ALA A 169 22.68 23.39 -17.41
C ALA A 169 22.74 24.42 -18.56
N ARG A 170 22.24 25.66 -18.38
CA ARG A 170 22.23 26.68 -19.43
C ARG A 170 23.48 27.58 -19.36
N PRO A 171 24.21 27.79 -20.47
CA PRO A 171 25.30 28.76 -20.50
C PRO A 171 24.77 30.19 -20.30
N ASN A 172 25.51 30.99 -19.51
CA ASN A 172 25.13 32.33 -19.08
C ASN A 172 25.15 33.31 -20.27
N THR A 173 24.01 33.54 -20.93
CA THR A 173 23.90 34.55 -21.98
C THR A 173 23.58 35.92 -21.38
N ASN A 174 24.64 36.66 -21.04
CA ASN A 174 24.55 38.07 -20.66
C ASN A 174 24.09 38.92 -21.86
N GLY A 175 22.80 39.25 -21.91
CA GLY A 175 22.22 40.20 -22.87
C GLY A 175 21.23 41.12 -22.17
N LYS A 176 21.53 42.43 -22.15
CA LYS A 176 20.78 43.51 -21.49
C LYS A 176 19.41 43.78 -22.16
N SER A 177 18.45 42.89 -21.96
CA SER A 177 17.02 43.18 -21.99
C SER A 177 16.43 42.75 -20.64
N ALA A 178 15.28 43.30 -20.23
CA ALA A 178 14.61 42.93 -18.98
C ALA A 178 14.55 41.40 -18.87
N ALA A 179 15.34 40.84 -17.94
CA ALA A 179 15.63 39.40 -17.96
C ALA A 179 14.32 38.62 -17.81
N PRO A 180 14.03 37.65 -18.69
CA PRO A 180 12.81 36.86 -18.60
C PRO A 180 12.81 36.08 -17.28
N LEU A 181 11.65 36.01 -16.63
CA LEU A 181 11.46 35.34 -15.34
C LEU A 181 11.94 33.89 -15.42
N ASP A 182 12.69 33.41 -14.43
CA ASP A 182 13.20 32.03 -14.46
C ASP A 182 12.09 30.99 -14.25
N LEU A 183 11.12 31.30 -13.38
CA LEU A 183 9.98 30.44 -13.08
C LEU A 183 8.69 31.23 -12.81
N LEU A 184 7.62 30.95 -13.56
CA LEU A 184 6.26 31.38 -13.23
C LEU A 184 5.50 30.22 -12.56
N ILE A 185 4.94 30.45 -11.38
CA ILE A 185 4.11 29.47 -10.67
C ILE A 185 2.64 29.92 -10.76
N VAL A 186 1.78 29.07 -11.31
CA VAL A 186 0.36 29.38 -11.48
C VAL A 186 -0.48 28.51 -10.55
N GLY A 187 -1.10 29.12 -9.54
CA GLY A 187 -1.94 28.50 -8.53
C GLY A 187 -1.30 28.51 -7.14
N SER A 188 -2.05 28.96 -6.14
CA SER A 188 -1.68 29.13 -4.73
C SER A 188 -2.20 28.04 -3.80
N GLY A 189 -2.44 26.85 -4.36
CA GLY A 189 -2.65 25.63 -3.59
C GLY A 189 -1.34 25.07 -2.99
N PRO A 190 -1.43 23.94 -2.27
CA PRO A 190 -0.27 23.34 -1.60
C PRO A 190 0.93 23.04 -2.53
N ALA A 191 0.68 22.64 -3.78
CA ALA A 191 1.73 22.41 -4.77
C ALA A 191 2.47 23.70 -5.15
N GLY A 192 1.74 24.77 -5.43
CA GLY A 192 2.34 26.06 -5.81
C GLY A 192 3.11 26.69 -4.66
N VAL A 193 2.55 26.67 -3.44
CA VAL A 193 3.24 27.19 -2.25
C VAL A 193 4.52 26.40 -1.96
N ALA A 194 4.49 25.06 -2.06
CA ALA A 194 5.69 24.24 -1.88
C ALA A 194 6.75 24.49 -2.98
N CYS A 195 6.31 24.66 -4.23
CA CYS A 195 7.20 25.02 -5.34
C CYS A 195 7.86 26.38 -5.08
N ALA A 196 7.10 27.39 -4.63
CA ALA A 196 7.62 28.71 -4.28
C ALA A 196 8.63 28.67 -3.13
N LEU A 197 8.33 27.94 -2.05
CA LEU A 197 9.24 27.77 -0.92
C LEU A 197 10.55 27.09 -1.34
N ARG A 198 10.47 26.03 -2.15
CA ARG A 198 11.66 25.34 -2.66
C ARG A 198 12.45 26.19 -3.66
N ALA A 199 11.77 26.92 -4.54
CA ALA A 199 12.41 27.85 -5.48
C ALA A 199 13.18 28.95 -4.72
N LYS A 200 12.60 29.47 -3.63
CA LYS A 200 13.27 30.43 -2.73
C LYS A 200 14.48 29.82 -2.03
N GLU A 201 14.37 28.60 -1.51
CA GLU A 201 15.48 27.87 -0.89
C GLU A 201 16.65 27.65 -1.86
N LEU A 202 16.35 27.46 -3.14
CA LEU A 202 17.34 27.26 -4.21
C LEU A 202 17.81 28.58 -4.87
N GLY A 203 17.30 29.73 -4.45
CA GLY A 203 17.67 31.04 -5.01
C GLY A 203 17.17 31.29 -6.44
N ILE A 204 16.11 30.61 -6.88
CA ILE A 204 15.52 30.78 -8.21
C ILE A 204 14.62 32.01 -8.21
N PRO A 205 14.78 32.98 -9.13
CA PRO A 205 13.81 34.07 -9.32
C PRO A 205 12.46 33.54 -9.81
N TYR A 206 11.38 33.82 -9.08
CA TYR A 206 10.03 33.40 -9.47
C TYR A 206 8.96 34.44 -9.15
N GLN A 207 7.83 34.35 -9.86
CA GLN A 207 6.58 35.03 -9.55
C GLN A 207 5.50 33.97 -9.40
N MET A 208 4.58 34.18 -8.47
CA MET A 208 3.47 33.27 -8.22
C MET A 208 2.15 34.02 -8.40
N ILE A 209 1.24 33.45 -9.18
CA ILE A 209 -0.06 34.07 -9.50
C ILE A 209 -1.22 33.10 -9.21
N ASP A 210 -2.38 33.61 -8.82
CA ASP A 210 -3.61 32.83 -8.67
C ASP A 210 -4.83 33.65 -9.08
N GLN A 211 -5.83 33.00 -9.69
CA GLN A 211 -7.12 33.60 -10.00
C GLN A 211 -7.99 33.82 -8.76
N ALA A 212 -7.75 33.06 -7.68
CA ALA A 212 -8.48 33.18 -6.43
C ALA A 212 -7.89 34.27 -5.54
N GLU A 213 -8.75 34.97 -4.80
CA GLU A 213 -8.34 35.99 -3.81
C GLU A 213 -7.72 35.39 -2.54
N ARG A 214 -7.99 34.10 -2.26
CA ARG A 214 -7.52 33.42 -1.05
C ARG A 214 -6.54 32.30 -1.40
N LEU A 215 -5.51 32.16 -0.57
CA LEU A 215 -4.56 31.06 -0.66
C LEU A 215 -5.20 29.72 -0.28
N GLY A 216 -4.58 28.62 -0.74
CA GLY A 216 -4.92 27.25 -0.34
C GLY A 216 -5.66 26.41 -1.38
N GLY A 217 -6.01 27.00 -2.53
CA GLY A 217 -6.61 26.29 -3.66
C GLY A 217 -7.87 25.50 -3.27
N THR A 218 -7.95 24.23 -3.70
CA THR A 218 -9.10 23.35 -3.41
C THR A 218 -9.41 23.25 -1.91
N VAL A 219 -8.39 23.31 -1.03
CA VAL A 219 -8.60 23.20 0.41
C VAL A 219 -9.37 24.40 0.96
N ALA A 220 -9.09 25.61 0.49
CA ALA A 220 -9.78 26.82 0.95
C ALA A 220 -11.29 26.80 0.70
N CYS A 221 -11.71 26.04 -0.32
CA CYS A 221 -13.10 25.89 -0.74
C CYS A 221 -13.88 24.86 0.09
N TYR A 222 -13.23 24.14 1.00
CA TYR A 222 -13.92 23.18 1.86
C TYR A 222 -14.79 23.88 2.92
N PRO A 223 -15.85 23.20 3.42
CA PRO A 223 -16.62 23.66 4.56
C PRO A 223 -15.74 23.97 5.78
N ARG A 224 -16.21 24.87 6.65
CA ARG A 224 -15.50 25.24 7.89
C ARG A 224 -15.25 24.03 8.77
N ARG A 225 -14.11 24.03 9.48
CA ARG A 225 -13.66 22.96 10.38
C ARG A 225 -13.49 21.58 9.71
N LYS A 226 -13.50 21.51 8.37
CA LYS A 226 -13.24 20.25 7.67
C LYS A 226 -11.83 19.77 8.02
N MET A 227 -11.74 18.54 8.49
CA MET A 227 -10.45 17.90 8.71
C MET A 227 -9.82 17.55 7.37
N VAL A 228 -8.58 17.99 7.18
CA VAL A 228 -7.77 17.79 5.98
C VAL A 228 -6.42 17.21 6.37
N MET A 229 -5.72 16.66 5.36
CA MET A 229 -4.44 15.98 5.53
C MET A 229 -4.56 14.69 6.35
N THR A 230 -3.91 13.62 5.92
CA THR A 230 -3.92 12.32 6.64
C THR A 230 -2.51 11.81 6.95
N GLN A 231 -1.49 12.59 6.57
CA GLN A 231 -0.09 12.24 6.69
C GLN A 231 0.78 13.46 6.95
N PRO A 232 1.88 13.33 7.71
CA PRO A 232 2.82 14.42 7.91
C PRO A 232 3.43 14.84 6.58
N VAL A 233 3.70 16.12 6.44
CA VAL A 233 4.30 16.73 5.26
C VAL A 233 5.58 17.46 5.68
N ASP A 234 6.62 17.29 4.89
CA ASP A 234 7.86 18.06 5.03
C ASP A 234 7.77 19.27 4.09
N LEU A 235 7.82 20.48 4.66
CA LEU A 235 7.74 21.73 3.91
C LEU A 235 9.13 22.38 3.82
N PRO A 236 9.58 22.80 2.62
CA PRO A 236 10.81 23.58 2.48
C PRO A 236 10.76 24.86 3.33
N LEU A 237 11.90 25.25 3.91
CA LEU A 237 12.06 26.42 4.80
C LEU A 237 11.24 26.41 6.12
N HIS A 238 10.43 25.38 6.37
CA HIS A 238 9.60 25.25 7.58
C HIS A 238 9.89 23.97 8.37
N GLY A 239 10.15 22.85 7.69
CA GLY A 239 10.38 21.54 8.29
C GLY A 239 9.13 20.65 8.34
N ARG A 240 9.18 19.61 9.16
CA ARG A 240 8.14 18.58 9.24
C ARG A 240 6.94 19.05 10.04
N LEU A 241 5.75 18.96 9.46
CA LEU A 241 4.50 19.19 10.18
C LEU A 241 4.24 18.08 11.22
N PRO A 242 4.01 18.41 12.50
CA PRO A 242 3.99 17.42 13.58
C PRO A 242 2.71 16.57 13.63
N ARG A 243 1.57 17.08 13.12
CA ARG A 243 0.27 16.40 13.18
C ARG A 243 -0.05 15.67 11.88
N LEU A 244 -0.89 14.64 11.99
CA LEU A 244 -1.37 13.85 10.84
C LEU A 244 -2.54 14.53 10.12
N THR A 245 -3.35 15.27 10.86
CA THR A 245 -4.57 15.93 10.40
C THR A 245 -4.58 17.37 10.92
N TYR A 246 -5.16 18.28 10.14
CA TYR A 246 -5.37 19.68 10.49
C TYR A 246 -6.80 20.08 10.14
N GLN A 247 -7.35 21.07 10.81
CA GLN A 247 -8.53 21.76 10.31
C GLN A 247 -8.16 22.58 9.07
N LYS A 248 -9.13 22.80 8.18
CA LYS A 248 -8.97 23.65 7.00
C LYS A 248 -8.34 24.99 7.38
N GLU A 249 -8.91 25.67 8.37
CA GLU A 249 -8.49 27.00 8.83
C GLU A 249 -7.03 26.99 9.27
N GLU A 250 -6.63 26.04 10.13
CA GLU A 250 -5.24 25.91 10.59
C GLU A 250 -4.25 25.76 9.41
N LEU A 251 -4.63 25.00 8.38
CA LEU A 251 -3.79 24.80 7.20
C LEU A 251 -3.73 26.04 6.31
N ILE A 252 -4.83 26.79 6.19
CA ILE A 252 -4.87 28.07 5.47
C ILE A 252 -4.02 29.12 6.19
N ASP A 253 -4.16 29.23 7.51
CA ASP A 253 -3.38 30.15 8.34
C ASP A 253 -1.88 29.85 8.22
N LEU A 254 -1.50 28.57 8.20
CA LEU A 254 -0.12 28.16 7.93
C LEU A 254 0.38 28.66 6.57
N TRP A 255 -0.44 28.60 5.50
CA TRP A 255 -0.03 29.12 4.19
C TRP A 255 0.18 30.63 4.19
N TYR A 256 -0.67 31.39 4.87
CA TYR A 256 -0.49 32.83 5.05
C TYR A 256 0.76 33.14 5.90
N GLN A 257 0.97 32.43 7.00
CA GLN A 257 2.17 32.57 7.82
C GLN A 257 3.45 32.30 7.01
N LEU A 258 3.46 31.28 6.15
CA LEU A 258 4.60 30.97 5.29
C LEU A 258 4.81 32.03 4.21
N LYS A 259 3.72 32.52 3.59
CA LYS A 259 3.77 33.65 2.66
C LYS A 259 4.43 34.86 3.31
N ASP A 260 4.00 35.24 4.50
CA ASP A 260 4.44 36.47 5.15
C ASP A 260 5.85 36.31 5.75
N LYS A 261 6.12 35.20 6.45
CA LYS A 261 7.44 34.90 7.03
C LYS A 261 8.54 34.84 5.98
N HIS A 262 8.24 34.29 4.80
CA HIS A 262 9.22 34.12 3.74
C HIS A 262 9.03 35.14 2.61
N GLY A 263 8.15 36.15 2.73
CA GLY A 263 7.91 37.16 1.70
C GLY A 263 7.73 36.56 0.30
N LEU A 264 6.80 35.62 0.14
CA LEU A 264 6.54 34.98 -1.16
C LEU A 264 5.79 35.97 -2.09
N PRO A 265 6.28 36.23 -3.32
CA PRO A 265 5.67 37.17 -4.26
C PRO A 265 4.43 36.55 -4.92
N ILE A 266 3.29 36.58 -4.21
CA ILE A 266 2.01 36.02 -4.65
C ILE A 266 1.07 37.15 -5.07
N GLU A 267 0.61 37.11 -6.31
CA GLU A 267 -0.39 38.04 -6.86
C GLU A 267 -1.72 37.29 -7.07
N THR A 268 -2.76 37.71 -6.36
CA THR A 268 -4.11 37.11 -6.41
C THR A 268 -5.01 37.84 -7.41
N GLY A 269 -6.13 37.23 -7.79
CA GLY A 269 -7.06 37.78 -8.78
C GLY A 269 -6.56 37.74 -10.24
N VAL A 270 -5.43 37.08 -10.50
CA VAL A 270 -4.80 36.98 -11.83
C VAL A 270 -5.16 35.67 -12.51
N ARG A 271 -6.03 35.73 -13.52
CA ARG A 271 -6.46 34.56 -14.29
C ARG A 271 -5.53 34.28 -15.45
N VAL A 272 -5.08 33.04 -15.61
CA VAL A 272 -4.36 32.56 -16.80
C VAL A 272 -5.34 31.97 -17.80
N ALA A 273 -5.35 32.49 -19.03
CA ALA A 273 -6.21 32.04 -20.13
C ALA A 273 -5.53 31.02 -21.04
N GLY A 274 -4.19 31.04 -21.12
CA GLY A 274 -3.43 30.11 -21.95
C GLY A 274 -1.94 30.25 -21.75
N VAL A 275 -1.20 29.24 -22.23
CA VAL A 275 0.26 29.23 -22.27
C VAL A 275 0.68 28.88 -23.69
N ALA A 276 1.60 29.64 -24.27
CA ALA A 276 2.14 29.38 -25.60
C ALA A 276 3.65 29.54 -25.64
N ARG A 277 4.31 28.79 -26.53
CA ARG A 277 5.74 28.98 -26.81
C ARG A 277 5.93 30.15 -27.79
N ARG A 278 6.86 31.03 -27.46
CA ARG A 278 7.29 32.15 -28.31
C ARG A 278 8.36 31.69 -29.31
N ALA A 279 8.58 32.51 -30.34
CA ALA A 279 9.63 32.27 -31.35
C ALA A 279 11.05 32.25 -30.76
N ASP A 280 11.28 32.96 -29.65
CA ASP A 280 12.55 32.98 -28.89
C ASP A 280 12.79 31.71 -28.03
N GLY A 281 11.85 30.76 -28.06
CA GLY A 281 11.91 29.52 -27.29
C GLY A 281 11.42 29.62 -25.85
N LEU A 282 11.08 30.81 -25.35
CA LEU A 282 10.49 31.03 -24.03
C LEU A 282 8.99 30.72 -24.00
N LEU A 283 8.43 30.60 -22.80
CA LEU A 283 6.99 30.42 -22.60
C LEU A 283 6.35 31.76 -22.23
N ALA A 284 5.16 32.01 -22.77
CA ALA A 284 4.32 33.15 -22.41
C ALA A 284 2.98 32.66 -21.86
N ALA A 285 2.63 33.12 -20.67
CA ALA A 285 1.30 32.95 -20.09
C ALA A 285 0.45 34.19 -20.38
N SER A 286 -0.69 34.00 -21.04
CA SER A 286 -1.67 35.07 -21.26
C SER A 286 -2.53 35.22 -20.01
N THR A 287 -2.43 36.36 -19.33
CA THR A 287 -3.13 36.60 -18.06
C THR A 287 -4.07 37.80 -18.12
N SER A 288 -4.93 37.95 -17.13
CA SER A 288 -5.82 39.12 -17.00
C SER A 288 -5.09 40.45 -16.81
N ILE A 289 -3.81 40.43 -16.43
CA ILE A 289 -2.94 41.61 -16.27
C ILE A 289 -1.95 41.79 -17.43
N GLY A 290 -2.10 41.01 -18.50
CA GLY A 290 -1.19 41.00 -19.65
C GLY A 290 -0.36 39.72 -19.76
N ASN A 291 0.62 39.70 -20.66
CA ASN A 291 1.44 38.53 -20.91
C ASN A 291 2.64 38.48 -19.96
N ILE A 292 2.82 37.35 -19.27
CA ILE A 292 4.01 37.09 -18.43
C ILE A 292 4.91 36.10 -19.17
N VAL A 293 6.16 36.49 -19.42
CA VAL A 293 7.15 35.67 -20.13
C VAL A 293 8.11 35.04 -19.12
N ALA A 294 8.26 33.71 -19.20
CA ALA A 294 9.13 32.95 -18.32
C ALA A 294 9.90 31.84 -19.05
N LYS A 295 11.08 31.49 -18.53
CA LYS A 295 11.88 30.35 -19.01
C LYS A 295 11.20 29.03 -18.68
N ASN A 296 10.53 28.95 -17.53
CA ASN A 296 9.79 27.79 -17.07
C ASN A 296 8.45 28.21 -16.47
N ILE A 297 7.40 27.40 -16.63
CA ILE A 297 6.09 27.64 -16.04
C ILE A 297 5.64 26.38 -15.30
N CYS A 298 5.24 26.50 -14.04
CA CYS A 298 4.63 25.45 -13.23
C CYS A 298 3.13 25.69 -13.09
N LEU A 299 2.30 24.85 -13.72
CA LEU A 299 0.85 24.88 -13.60
C LEU A 299 0.39 24.02 -12.41
N ALA A 300 0.03 24.68 -11.32
CA ALA A 300 -0.49 24.10 -10.08
C ALA A 300 -2.00 24.40 -9.89
N LEU A 301 -2.77 24.30 -10.98
CA LEU A 301 -4.16 24.79 -11.10
C LEU A 301 -5.22 23.95 -10.37
N GLY A 302 -4.88 22.73 -9.94
CA GLY A 302 -5.84 21.77 -9.39
C GLY A 302 -6.82 21.20 -10.45
N ARG A 303 -7.74 20.31 -10.04
CA ARG A 303 -8.76 19.72 -10.97
C ARG A 303 -10.18 20.19 -10.74
N ARG A 304 -10.45 20.88 -9.62
CA ARG A 304 -11.79 21.43 -9.34
C ARG A 304 -12.27 22.32 -10.48
N GLY A 305 -11.38 23.15 -11.03
CA GLY A 305 -11.71 24.08 -12.10
C GLY A 305 -12.84 25.03 -11.72
N THR A 306 -13.54 25.57 -12.71
CA THR A 306 -14.69 26.45 -12.50
C THR A 306 -15.95 25.61 -12.26
N PRO A 307 -16.83 25.98 -11.31
CA PRO A 307 -18.09 25.27 -11.11
C PRO A 307 -18.90 25.16 -12.41
N ARG A 308 -19.52 24.01 -12.64
CA ARG A 308 -20.39 23.82 -13.80
C ARG A 308 -21.70 24.57 -13.56
N LYS A 309 -21.98 25.53 -14.44
CA LYS A 309 -23.28 26.19 -14.52
C LYS A 309 -24.33 25.26 -15.14
N LEU A 310 -25.59 25.41 -14.71
CA LEU A 310 -26.75 24.69 -15.22
C LEU A 310 -27.25 25.29 -16.55
N GLY A 311 -27.01 26.58 -16.79
CA GLY A 311 -27.44 27.30 -17.99
C GLY A 311 -28.95 27.54 -18.02
N ILE A 312 -29.59 27.65 -16.86
CA ILE A 312 -31.04 27.80 -16.73
C ILE A 312 -31.44 29.22 -16.33
N PRO A 313 -32.66 29.68 -16.69
CA PRO A 313 -33.14 30.98 -16.25
C PRO A 313 -33.15 31.11 -14.72
N GLY A 314 -32.69 32.27 -14.23
CA GLY A 314 -32.60 32.59 -12.80
C GLY A 314 -31.39 32.04 -12.06
N GLU A 315 -30.46 31.37 -12.75
CA GLU A 315 -29.21 30.89 -12.14
C GLU A 315 -28.29 32.02 -11.64
N GLU A 316 -28.41 33.23 -12.20
CA GLU A 316 -27.59 34.39 -11.79
C GLU A 316 -28.14 35.12 -10.54
N LEU A 317 -29.22 34.62 -9.92
CA LEU A 317 -29.79 35.23 -8.72
C LEU A 317 -28.79 35.15 -7.53
N PRO A 318 -28.76 36.16 -6.63
CA PRO A 318 -27.80 36.20 -5.51
C PRO A 318 -27.85 35.00 -4.55
N LYS A 319 -29.00 34.32 -4.46
CA LYS A 319 -29.24 33.13 -3.64
C LYS A 319 -28.74 31.81 -4.25
N VAL A 320 -28.10 31.87 -5.41
CA VAL A 320 -27.53 30.71 -6.09
C VAL A 320 -26.03 30.67 -5.81
N SER A 321 -25.58 29.61 -5.16
CA SER A 321 -24.17 29.43 -4.78
C SER A 321 -23.60 28.11 -5.28
N TYR A 322 -22.34 28.14 -5.68
CA TYR A 322 -21.58 26.95 -6.12
C TYR A 322 -20.59 26.44 -5.07
N SER A 323 -20.65 26.99 -3.87
CA SER A 323 -19.82 26.58 -2.74
C SER A 323 -20.52 26.87 -1.41
N LEU A 324 -20.48 25.88 -0.52
CA LEU A 324 -20.96 26.02 0.85
C LEU A 324 -19.77 26.15 1.80
N LEU A 325 -19.59 27.35 2.36
CA LEU A 325 -18.47 27.64 3.26
C LEU A 325 -18.77 27.26 4.71
N ASP A 326 -19.99 27.48 5.18
CA ASP A 326 -20.44 27.31 6.57
C ASP A 326 -21.91 26.89 6.54
N VAL A 327 -22.30 25.87 7.31
CA VAL A 327 -23.71 25.42 7.35
C VAL A 327 -24.49 26.21 8.39
N GLU A 328 -23.82 26.65 9.45
CA GLU A 328 -24.40 27.26 10.64
C GLU A 328 -25.07 28.62 10.37
N SER A 329 -24.65 29.29 9.29
CA SER A 329 -25.21 30.54 8.79
C SER A 329 -26.60 30.40 8.13
N TYR A 330 -27.06 29.18 7.85
CA TYR A 330 -28.31 28.90 7.16
C TYR A 330 -29.32 28.25 8.12
N ARG A 331 -30.37 28.97 8.51
CA ARG A 331 -31.42 28.50 9.43
C ARG A 331 -32.79 28.98 8.98
N ASP A 332 -33.82 28.20 9.26
CA ASP A 332 -35.22 28.50 8.93
C ASP A 332 -35.47 28.75 7.41
N LEU A 333 -34.71 28.07 6.54
CA LEU A 333 -34.76 28.23 5.09
C LEU A 333 -35.24 26.98 4.35
N ASN A 334 -35.92 27.18 3.22
CA ASN A 334 -36.11 26.13 2.21
C ASN A 334 -34.88 26.11 1.29
N ILE A 335 -34.14 25.00 1.22
CA ILE A 335 -32.87 24.95 0.51
C ILE A 335 -32.90 23.84 -0.53
N LEU A 336 -32.60 24.19 -1.77
CA LEU A 336 -32.35 23.21 -2.82
C LEU A 336 -30.86 22.95 -2.95
N VAL A 337 -30.47 21.67 -2.92
CA VAL A 337 -29.12 21.23 -3.27
C VAL A 337 -29.19 20.42 -4.56
N VAL A 338 -28.35 20.75 -5.54
CA VAL A 338 -28.33 20.09 -6.85
C VAL A 338 -27.06 19.26 -6.99
N GLY A 339 -27.20 17.94 -7.14
CA GLY A 339 -26.07 17.03 -7.38
C GLY A 339 -26.16 15.73 -6.57
N GLY A 340 -25.36 14.72 -6.96
CA GLY A 340 -25.34 13.40 -6.30
C GLY A 340 -23.94 12.89 -5.97
N GLY A 341 -22.95 13.78 -5.92
CA GLY A 341 -21.60 13.47 -5.47
C GLY A 341 -21.41 13.70 -3.97
N ASP A 342 -20.26 13.30 -3.43
CA ASP A 342 -19.96 13.46 -2.00
C ASP A 342 -20.11 14.91 -1.51
N SER A 343 -19.69 15.90 -2.29
CA SER A 343 -19.86 17.32 -1.93
C SER A 343 -21.31 17.75 -1.82
N ALA A 344 -22.19 17.27 -2.71
CA ALA A 344 -23.61 17.58 -2.68
C ALA A 344 -24.27 16.94 -1.45
N VAL A 345 -23.93 15.68 -1.16
CA VAL A 345 -24.48 14.94 -0.02
C VAL A 345 -23.98 15.50 1.31
N GLU A 346 -22.69 15.81 1.43
CA GLU A 346 -22.12 16.47 2.61
C GLU A 346 -22.80 17.81 2.88
N ALA A 347 -23.02 18.62 1.83
CA ALA A 347 -23.71 19.89 1.94
C ALA A 347 -25.17 19.71 2.37
N ALA A 348 -25.92 18.81 1.72
CA ALA A 348 -27.33 18.62 1.99
C ALA A 348 -27.60 18.08 3.40
N VAL A 349 -26.79 17.10 3.86
CA VAL A 349 -26.87 16.59 5.24
C VAL A 349 -26.44 17.65 6.26
N GLY A 350 -25.40 18.44 5.95
CA GLY A 350 -24.95 19.53 6.82
C GLY A 350 -26.02 20.61 7.00
N LEU A 351 -26.65 21.03 5.91
CA LEU A 351 -27.73 22.02 5.90
C LEU A 351 -29.00 21.51 6.57
N SER A 352 -29.35 20.22 6.39
CA SER A 352 -30.54 19.63 7.01
C SER A 352 -30.42 19.43 8.52
N SER A 353 -29.19 19.40 9.03
CA SER A 353 -28.93 19.32 10.47
C SER A 353 -29.14 20.66 11.19
N GLN A 354 -29.30 21.77 10.47
CA GLN A 354 -29.51 23.08 11.06
C GLN A 354 -30.99 23.29 11.44
N PRO A 355 -31.27 24.05 12.52
CA PRO A 355 -32.64 24.33 12.95
C PRO A 355 -33.48 24.99 11.85
N GLY A 356 -34.72 24.50 11.69
CA GLY A 356 -35.73 25.11 10.82
C GLY A 356 -35.55 24.89 9.31
N ASN A 357 -34.44 24.31 8.87
CA ASN A 357 -34.19 24.12 7.44
C ASN A 357 -35.03 22.97 6.85
N ARG A 358 -35.55 23.18 5.64
CA ARG A 358 -36.14 22.16 4.78
C ARG A 358 -35.26 21.97 3.56
N VAL A 359 -34.53 20.86 3.50
CA VAL A 359 -33.55 20.62 2.44
C VAL A 359 -34.06 19.60 1.44
N THR A 360 -34.09 19.99 0.18
CA THR A 360 -34.39 19.11 -0.96
C THR A 360 -33.12 18.86 -1.77
N LEU A 361 -32.77 17.60 -1.99
CA LEU A 361 -31.66 17.19 -2.86
C LEU A 361 -32.20 16.74 -4.21
N SER A 362 -31.88 17.47 -5.27
CA SER A 362 -32.19 17.10 -6.65
C SER A 362 -31.02 16.35 -7.28
N TYR A 363 -31.29 15.17 -7.83
CA TYR A 363 -30.28 14.39 -8.55
C TYR A 363 -30.84 13.68 -9.77
N ARG A 364 -30.25 13.98 -10.93
CA ARG A 364 -30.69 13.50 -12.25
C ARG A 364 -30.71 11.99 -12.50
N LYS A 365 -30.17 11.17 -11.60
CA LYS A 365 -30.09 9.71 -11.81
C LYS A 365 -30.97 8.96 -10.81
N LYS A 366 -31.24 7.68 -11.10
CA LYS A 366 -32.10 6.79 -10.31
C LYS A 366 -31.62 6.45 -8.89
N ALA A 367 -30.30 6.49 -8.65
CA ALA A 367 -29.70 6.13 -7.35
C ALA A 367 -28.32 6.78 -7.22
N PHE A 368 -27.72 6.78 -6.03
CA PHE A 368 -26.32 7.18 -5.86
C PHE A 368 -25.37 6.03 -6.24
N PHE A 369 -24.35 6.28 -7.06
CA PHE A 369 -23.45 5.22 -7.55
C PHE A 369 -21.99 5.39 -7.09
N ARG A 370 -21.66 6.44 -6.34
CA ARG A 370 -20.27 6.91 -6.15
C ARG A 370 -19.99 7.60 -4.82
N LEU A 371 -20.83 7.42 -3.81
CA LEU A 371 -20.64 8.04 -2.50
C LEU A 371 -19.68 7.25 -1.61
N LYS A 372 -18.96 7.93 -0.74
CA LYS A 372 -18.24 7.32 0.38
C LYS A 372 -19.24 6.67 1.34
N SER A 373 -18.87 5.56 1.97
CA SER A 373 -19.75 4.80 2.89
C SER A 373 -20.35 5.67 3.98
N ARG A 374 -19.55 6.56 4.57
CA ARG A 374 -20.01 7.53 5.57
C ARG A 374 -21.14 8.41 5.04
N ASN A 375 -21.04 8.85 3.79
CA ASN A 375 -22.02 9.73 3.17
C ASN A 375 -23.30 8.97 2.79
N ILE A 376 -23.18 7.69 2.40
CA ILE A 376 -24.34 6.79 2.19
C ILE A 376 -25.13 6.66 3.48
N VAL A 377 -24.47 6.29 4.58
CA VAL A 377 -25.12 6.14 5.89
C VAL A 377 -25.70 7.47 6.38
N ALA A 378 -24.97 8.57 6.18
CA ALA A 378 -25.43 9.90 6.61
C ALA A 378 -26.70 10.35 5.87
N ILE A 379 -26.77 10.17 4.54
CA ILE A 379 -27.93 10.57 3.76
C ILE A 379 -29.12 9.66 4.00
N GLU A 380 -28.92 8.34 4.12
CA GLU A 380 -29.99 7.39 4.43
C GLU A 380 -30.62 7.70 5.79
N ASN A 381 -29.80 7.98 6.81
CA ASN A 381 -30.30 8.39 8.12
C ASN A 381 -31.06 9.73 8.08
N ALA A 382 -30.58 10.70 7.30
CA ALA A 382 -31.23 12.00 7.15
C ALA A 382 -32.61 11.86 6.47
N ILE A 383 -32.71 11.03 5.43
CA ILE A 383 -33.96 10.72 4.74
C ILE A 383 -34.92 9.97 5.68
N GLN A 384 -34.45 8.93 6.38
CA GLN A 384 -35.28 8.15 7.30
C GLN A 384 -35.85 8.98 8.46
N ARG A 385 -35.13 10.02 8.89
CA ARG A 385 -35.58 10.97 9.92
C ARG A 385 -36.47 12.08 9.39
N GLY A 386 -36.75 12.12 8.07
CA GLY A 386 -37.51 13.19 7.43
C GLY A 386 -36.83 14.56 7.48
N GLN A 387 -35.50 14.61 7.65
CA GLN A 387 -34.73 15.86 7.71
C GLN A 387 -34.36 16.36 6.31
N LEU A 388 -34.33 15.47 5.32
CA LEU A 388 -33.93 15.77 3.95
C LEU A 388 -34.78 14.96 2.98
N ASP A 389 -35.33 15.64 1.97
CA ASP A 389 -36.03 15.02 0.87
C ASP A 389 -35.09 14.84 -0.32
N CYS A 390 -35.11 13.68 -0.97
CA CYS A 390 -34.28 13.40 -2.14
C CYS A 390 -35.16 13.07 -3.34
N ILE A 391 -35.03 13.87 -4.40
CA ILE A 391 -35.78 13.71 -5.65
C ILE A 391 -34.83 13.17 -6.71
N PHE A 392 -34.90 11.87 -6.96
CA PHE A 392 -34.16 11.22 -8.04
C PHE A 392 -34.79 11.50 -9.40
N GLU A 393 -33.99 11.27 -10.45
CA GLU A 393 -34.40 11.54 -11.83
C GLU A 393 -34.93 12.97 -12.01
N SER A 394 -34.34 13.92 -11.27
CA SER A 394 -34.76 15.32 -11.31
C SER A 394 -33.67 16.27 -11.78
N GLU A 395 -34.06 17.27 -12.57
CA GLU A 395 -33.20 18.34 -13.06
C GLU A 395 -33.92 19.70 -12.91
N PRO A 396 -33.27 20.72 -12.32
CA PRO A 396 -33.81 22.07 -12.29
C PRO A 396 -33.89 22.67 -13.70
N THR A 397 -35.03 23.28 -14.04
CA THR A 397 -35.27 23.93 -15.34
C THR A 397 -35.37 25.44 -15.25
N GLU A 398 -35.78 25.99 -14.09
CA GLU A 398 -35.94 27.42 -13.84
C GLU A 398 -35.80 27.71 -12.34
N ILE A 399 -35.06 28.75 -11.96
CA ILE A 399 -34.97 29.26 -10.58
C ILE A 399 -35.70 30.60 -10.51
N ARG A 400 -36.75 30.70 -9.70
CA ARG A 400 -37.48 31.95 -9.42
C ARG A 400 -37.11 32.51 -8.06
N GLU A 401 -37.64 33.68 -7.72
CA GLU A 401 -37.36 34.37 -6.45
C GLU A 401 -37.85 33.62 -5.20
N ASP A 402 -38.89 32.80 -5.32
CA ASP A 402 -39.51 32.07 -4.20
C ASP A 402 -39.68 30.56 -4.46
N ALA A 403 -39.50 30.11 -5.71
CA ALA A 403 -39.58 28.70 -6.07
C ALA A 403 -38.51 28.24 -7.08
N VAL A 404 -38.19 26.93 -7.10
CA VAL A 404 -37.47 26.26 -8.19
C VAL A 404 -38.41 25.30 -8.90
N VAL A 405 -38.36 25.33 -10.22
CA VAL A 405 -39.04 24.37 -11.10
C VAL A 405 -38.09 23.22 -11.40
N LEU A 406 -38.52 21.99 -11.09
CA LEU A 406 -37.80 20.75 -11.39
C LEU A 406 -38.59 19.92 -12.41
N ALA A 407 -37.90 19.41 -13.43
CA ALA A 407 -38.40 18.32 -14.24
C ALA A 407 -38.03 16.98 -13.57
N VAL A 408 -39.00 16.08 -13.41
CA VAL A 408 -38.80 14.76 -12.77
C VAL A 408 -39.23 13.65 -13.72
N GLY A 409 -38.31 12.75 -14.05
CA GLY A 409 -38.46 11.67 -15.04
C GLY A 409 -37.70 11.96 -16.35
N GLU A 410 -37.69 10.99 -17.27
CA GLU A 410 -37.02 11.09 -18.57
C GLU A 410 -38.03 11.26 -19.73
N GLY A 411 -37.70 12.13 -20.70
CA GLY A 411 -38.43 12.29 -21.96
C GLY A 411 -39.85 12.88 -21.81
N GLU A 412 -40.77 12.46 -22.68
CA GLU A 412 -42.17 12.94 -22.72
C GLU A 412 -43.00 12.61 -21.46
N ARG A 413 -42.47 11.77 -20.56
CA ARG A 413 -43.10 11.43 -19.27
C ARG A 413 -42.58 12.28 -18.11
N ALA A 414 -41.72 13.26 -18.36
CA ALA A 414 -41.20 14.14 -17.34
C ALA A 414 -42.32 15.02 -16.78
N ARG A 415 -42.58 14.91 -15.47
CA ARG A 415 -43.52 15.78 -14.76
C ARG A 415 -42.78 17.00 -14.24
N THR A 416 -43.41 18.17 -14.31
CA THR A 416 -42.85 19.38 -13.73
C THR A 416 -43.40 19.57 -12.32
N ILE A 417 -42.50 19.80 -11.36
CA ILE A 417 -42.85 20.14 -9.97
C ILE A 417 -42.24 21.48 -9.60
N SER A 418 -42.91 22.23 -8.73
CA SER A 418 -42.42 23.50 -8.19
C SER A 418 -42.22 23.33 -6.68
N ILE A 419 -41.04 23.70 -6.18
CA ILE A 419 -40.69 23.63 -4.76
C ILE A 419 -40.27 25.01 -4.25
N PRO A 420 -40.59 25.39 -3.00
CA PRO A 420 -40.12 26.65 -2.44
C PRO A 420 -38.60 26.68 -2.27
N ASN A 421 -37.96 27.83 -2.47
CA ASN A 421 -36.51 28.00 -2.23
C ASN A 421 -36.13 29.38 -1.67
N GLY A 422 -35.50 29.38 -0.49
CA GLY A 422 -34.73 30.50 0.03
C GLY A 422 -33.29 30.52 -0.49
N GLU A 423 -32.65 29.36 -0.63
CA GLU A 423 -31.26 29.25 -1.11
C GLU A 423 -31.09 28.06 -2.07
N VAL A 424 -30.16 28.17 -3.03
CA VAL A 424 -29.86 27.11 -4.00
C VAL A 424 -28.36 26.85 -4.06
N PHE A 425 -27.95 25.63 -3.74
CA PHE A 425 -26.56 25.19 -3.87
C PHE A 425 -26.36 24.23 -5.04
N ILE A 426 -25.53 24.62 -6.00
CA ILE A 426 -25.24 23.83 -7.19
C ILE A 426 -23.90 23.10 -7.04
N PHE A 427 -23.97 21.78 -6.93
CA PHE A 427 -22.81 20.87 -6.88
C PHE A 427 -22.82 19.91 -8.09
N ALA A 428 -22.97 20.47 -9.30
CA ALA A 428 -22.97 19.74 -10.57
C ALA A 428 -21.56 19.26 -11.03
N GLY A 429 -20.54 19.44 -10.19
CA GLY A 429 -19.13 19.23 -10.51
C GLY A 429 -18.46 20.50 -11.04
N GLY A 430 -17.19 20.39 -11.39
CA GLY A 430 -16.43 21.48 -12.00
C GLY A 430 -15.92 21.13 -13.40
N ILE A 431 -15.60 22.15 -14.18
CA ILE A 431 -14.97 22.04 -15.49
C ILE A 431 -13.46 22.12 -15.26
N PRO A 432 -12.74 20.98 -15.26
CA PRO A 432 -11.30 20.97 -15.06
C PRO A 432 -10.60 21.74 -16.19
N PRO A 433 -9.39 22.30 -15.97
CA PRO A 433 -8.71 23.14 -16.95
C PRO A 433 -8.04 22.34 -18.08
N PHE A 434 -8.65 21.26 -18.57
CA PHE A 434 -8.06 20.40 -19.60
C PHE A 434 -7.90 21.12 -20.94
N GLU A 435 -8.90 21.89 -21.36
CA GLU A 435 -8.83 22.66 -22.61
C GLU A 435 -7.66 23.66 -22.60
N LEU A 436 -7.38 24.29 -21.45
CA LEU A 436 -6.22 25.18 -21.27
C LEU A 436 -4.90 24.41 -21.42
N LEU A 437 -4.83 23.20 -20.85
CA LEU A 437 -3.64 22.35 -20.95
C LEU A 437 -3.41 21.82 -22.37
N GLU A 438 -4.47 21.36 -23.05
CA GLU A 438 -4.40 20.93 -24.44
C GLU A 438 -3.93 22.07 -25.35
N LYS A 439 -4.48 23.28 -25.16
CA LYS A 439 -4.01 24.49 -25.87
C LYS A 439 -2.57 24.86 -25.55
N ALA A 440 -2.08 24.52 -24.35
CA ALA A 440 -0.68 24.68 -23.96
C ALA A 440 0.25 23.59 -24.52
N GLY A 441 -0.28 22.63 -25.29
CA GLY A 441 0.47 21.53 -25.90
C GLY A 441 0.62 20.29 -25.03
N VAL A 442 -0.06 20.22 -23.88
CA VAL A 442 0.01 19.06 -22.99
C VAL A 442 -0.74 17.88 -23.61
N SER A 443 -0.04 16.77 -23.85
CA SER A 443 -0.68 15.54 -24.31
C SER A 443 -1.49 14.86 -23.19
N PHE A 444 -2.65 14.33 -23.57
CA PHE A 444 -3.48 13.45 -22.73
C PHE A 444 -3.53 12.01 -23.29
N ASP A 445 -2.76 11.73 -24.35
CA ASP A 445 -2.68 10.40 -24.93
C ASP A 445 -1.98 9.43 -23.94
N PRO A 446 -2.62 8.30 -23.59
CA PRO A 446 -1.96 7.27 -22.79
C PRO A 446 -0.65 6.75 -23.39
N ALA A 447 -0.47 6.77 -24.72
CA ALA A 447 0.73 6.30 -25.40
C ALA A 447 1.97 7.17 -25.12
N ASP A 448 1.76 8.47 -24.86
CA ASP A 448 2.85 9.42 -24.57
C ASP A 448 3.32 9.36 -23.12
N ARG A 449 2.63 8.59 -22.27
CA ARG A 449 2.99 8.46 -20.85
C ARG A 449 4.22 7.57 -20.71
N PRO A 450 5.22 7.94 -19.89
CA PRO A 450 6.33 7.06 -19.61
C PRO A 450 5.79 5.73 -19.06
N ALA A 451 6.33 4.62 -19.58
CA ALA A 451 5.94 3.28 -19.15
C ALA A 451 6.04 3.19 -17.62
N VAL A 452 5.01 2.62 -16.99
CA VAL A 452 5.05 2.34 -15.56
C VAL A 452 6.19 1.35 -15.34
N VAL A 453 7.29 1.82 -14.75
CA VAL A 453 8.44 0.97 -14.42
C VAL A 453 7.92 -0.12 -13.49
N GLU A 454 7.89 -1.37 -13.97
CA GLU A 454 7.59 -2.51 -13.13
C GLU A 454 8.54 -2.48 -11.94
N THR A 455 7.98 -2.57 -10.73
CA THR A 455 8.79 -2.60 -9.51
C THR A 455 9.65 -3.86 -9.54
N VAL A 456 10.90 -3.72 -9.98
CA VAL A 456 11.89 -4.78 -10.03
C VAL A 456 11.97 -5.45 -8.66
N ASP A 457 11.88 -6.78 -8.64
CA ASP A 457 11.85 -7.57 -7.43
C ASP A 457 13.13 -7.39 -6.61
N LYS A 458 13.09 -6.47 -5.65
CA LYS A 458 14.09 -6.41 -4.58
C LYS A 458 13.83 -7.62 -3.69
N GLY A 459 14.45 -8.76 -4.02
CA GLY A 459 14.21 -10.09 -3.45
C GLY A 459 14.10 -10.17 -1.91
N THR A 460 13.99 -11.38 -1.37
CA THR A 460 13.61 -11.64 0.03
C THR A 460 14.46 -10.91 1.10
N GLY A 461 15.62 -10.35 0.72
CA GLY A 461 16.52 -9.65 1.62
C GLY A 461 17.23 -10.60 2.58
N LEU A 462 17.11 -11.92 2.35
CA LEU A 462 17.67 -12.96 3.19
C LEU A 462 19.09 -13.37 2.79
N LEU A 463 19.58 -12.94 1.62
CA LEU A 463 20.92 -13.30 1.16
C LEU A 463 21.99 -12.85 2.15
N VAL A 464 21.98 -11.57 2.52
CA VAL A 464 22.93 -10.99 3.49
C VAL A 464 22.89 -11.73 4.84
N PRO A 465 21.75 -11.90 5.52
CA PRO A 465 21.73 -12.60 6.80
C PRO A 465 22.09 -14.09 6.69
N LEU A 466 21.80 -14.77 5.58
CA LEU A 466 22.23 -16.16 5.36
C LEU A 466 23.74 -16.27 5.11
N CYS A 467 24.33 -15.36 4.34
CA CYS A 467 25.79 -15.29 4.15
C CYS A 467 26.51 -15.03 5.47
N LEU A 468 25.98 -14.13 6.32
CA LEU A 468 26.52 -13.89 7.65
C LEU A 468 26.40 -15.12 8.56
N ALA A 469 25.26 -15.81 8.55
CA ALA A 469 25.07 -17.04 9.32
C ALA A 469 26.01 -18.16 8.84
N LEU A 470 26.24 -18.29 7.53
CA LEU A 470 27.18 -19.22 6.95
C LEU A 470 28.63 -18.90 7.37
N ALA A 471 29.03 -17.62 7.33
CA ALA A 471 30.34 -17.20 7.81
C ALA A 471 30.54 -17.56 9.29
N CYS A 472 29.53 -17.37 10.13
CA CYS A 472 29.56 -17.78 11.53
C CYS A 472 29.68 -19.32 11.68
N ALA A 473 28.96 -20.09 10.86
CA ALA A 473 29.04 -21.54 10.88
C ALA A 473 30.41 -22.06 10.43
N ILE A 474 31.02 -21.45 9.41
CA ILE A 474 32.39 -21.75 8.97
C ILE A 474 33.38 -21.41 10.10
N GLY A 475 33.24 -20.25 10.74
CA GLY A 475 34.05 -19.88 11.91
C GLY A 475 33.93 -20.89 13.05
N MET A 476 32.72 -21.39 13.32
CA MET A 476 32.49 -22.45 14.30
C MET A 476 33.18 -23.76 13.91
N MET A 477 33.15 -24.13 12.63
CA MET A 477 33.83 -25.33 12.13
C MET A 477 35.36 -25.23 12.29
N VAL A 478 35.94 -24.07 11.95
CA VAL A 478 37.37 -23.78 12.17
C VAL A 478 37.70 -23.86 13.66
N TRP A 479 36.86 -23.31 14.54
CA TRP A 479 37.02 -23.42 15.99
C TRP A 479 37.01 -24.88 16.46
N THR A 480 36.04 -25.69 16.03
CA THR A 480 35.98 -27.11 16.43
C THR A 480 37.20 -27.89 15.97
N HIS A 481 37.74 -27.57 14.80
CA HIS A 481 38.96 -28.19 14.29
C HIS A 481 40.20 -27.74 15.08
N TRP A 482 40.31 -26.44 15.38
CA TRP A 482 41.41 -25.89 16.19
C TRP A 482 41.47 -26.51 17.60
N TYR A 483 40.31 -26.73 18.22
CA TYR A 483 40.19 -27.42 19.51
C TYR A 483 39.81 -28.90 19.35
N GLY A 484 40.22 -29.53 18.24
CA GLY A 484 39.93 -30.94 17.95
C GLY A 484 40.38 -31.87 19.06
N SER A 485 41.55 -31.60 19.67
CA SER A 485 42.08 -32.34 20.82
C SER A 485 41.15 -32.40 22.04
N TYR A 486 40.16 -31.51 22.12
CA TYR A 486 39.11 -31.54 23.13
C TYR A 486 37.79 -32.10 22.57
N TYR A 487 37.33 -31.59 21.42
CA TYR A 487 36.00 -31.93 20.90
C TYR A 487 35.91 -33.33 20.26
N GLU A 488 37.01 -33.90 19.78
CA GLU A 488 37.07 -35.27 19.26
C GLU A 488 37.05 -36.33 20.35
N LEU A 489 37.42 -35.96 21.59
CA LEU A 489 37.31 -36.86 22.73
C LEU A 489 35.84 -37.18 23.04
N GLY A 490 35.59 -38.44 23.42
CA GLY A 490 34.29 -38.85 23.96
C GLY A 490 33.90 -38.00 25.16
N ALA A 491 32.60 -37.71 25.32
CA ALA A 491 32.12 -36.74 26.31
C ALA A 491 32.58 -37.00 27.76
N TYR A 492 32.85 -38.26 28.11
CA TYR A 492 33.39 -38.65 29.42
C TYR A 492 34.90 -38.38 29.56
N LEU A 493 35.68 -38.58 28.48
CA LEU A 493 37.13 -38.33 28.46
C LEU A 493 37.47 -36.84 28.49
N ARG A 494 36.56 -35.98 28.03
CA ARG A 494 36.75 -34.53 28.03
C ARG A 494 37.04 -33.96 29.40
N ALA A 495 36.52 -34.57 30.48
CA ALA A 495 36.79 -34.15 31.85
C ALA A 495 38.28 -34.25 32.24
N MET A 496 39.04 -35.10 31.55
CA MET A 496 40.48 -35.29 31.78
C MET A 496 41.35 -34.40 30.89
N SER A 497 40.76 -33.65 29.95
CA SER A 497 41.51 -32.74 29.09
C SER A 497 41.91 -31.48 29.86
N PRO A 498 43.14 -30.96 29.69
CA PRO A 498 43.55 -29.70 30.28
C PRO A 498 42.69 -28.51 29.82
N MET A 499 41.99 -28.65 28.69
CA MET A 499 41.12 -27.61 28.13
C MET A 499 39.70 -27.65 28.71
N HIS A 500 39.37 -28.64 29.55
CA HIS A 500 38.01 -28.87 30.05
C HIS A 500 37.46 -27.70 30.86
N ASP A 501 38.25 -27.15 31.77
CA ASP A 501 37.81 -26.05 32.64
C ASP A 501 37.42 -24.80 31.85
N TYR A 502 38.02 -24.61 30.69
CA TYR A 502 37.72 -23.50 29.80
C TYR A 502 36.55 -23.78 28.84
N LEU A 503 36.53 -24.96 28.21
CA LEU A 503 35.62 -25.31 27.11
C LEU A 503 34.37 -26.08 27.51
N ARG A 504 34.23 -26.52 28.77
CA ARG A 504 33.00 -27.15 29.26
C ARG A 504 31.82 -26.16 29.25
N PRO A 505 30.56 -26.63 29.21
CA PRO A 505 29.39 -25.75 29.21
C PRO A 505 29.34 -24.73 30.36
N ALA A 506 29.80 -25.13 31.54
CA ALA A 506 29.89 -24.27 32.74
C ALA A 506 31.25 -23.54 32.86
N GLY A 507 32.14 -23.67 31.88
CA GLY A 507 33.40 -22.94 31.82
C GLY A 507 33.21 -21.50 31.32
N PRO A 508 34.24 -20.64 31.42
CA PRO A 508 34.17 -19.24 31.00
C PRO A 508 33.64 -19.06 29.58
N PHE A 509 34.15 -19.85 28.61
CA PHE A 509 33.73 -19.73 27.22
C PHE A 509 32.29 -20.23 27.01
N GLY A 510 31.93 -21.34 27.65
CA GLY A 510 30.57 -21.88 27.63
C GLY A 510 29.55 -20.87 28.15
N LEU A 511 29.84 -20.17 29.26
CA LEU A 511 28.95 -19.17 29.83
C LEU A 511 28.82 -17.92 28.96
N VAL A 512 29.90 -17.44 28.35
CA VAL A 512 29.85 -16.31 27.40
C VAL A 512 28.90 -16.64 26.23
N LEU A 513 29.01 -17.84 25.67
CA LEU A 513 28.11 -18.30 24.61
C LEU A 513 26.66 -18.44 25.09
N ALA A 514 26.43 -18.86 26.34
CA ALA A 514 25.10 -18.92 26.93
C ALA A 514 24.46 -17.52 27.10
N CYS A 515 25.22 -16.55 27.63
CA CYS A 515 24.78 -15.17 27.76
C CYS A 515 24.49 -14.55 26.39
N LEU A 516 25.36 -14.78 25.40
CA LEU A 516 25.16 -14.34 24.02
C LEU A 516 23.89 -14.96 23.42
N ALA A 517 23.68 -16.26 23.59
CA ALA A 517 22.46 -16.94 23.13
C ALA A 517 21.19 -16.35 23.78
N CYS A 518 21.23 -16.06 25.08
CA CYS A 518 20.11 -15.41 25.78
C CYS A 518 19.82 -14.01 25.21
N ALA A 519 20.86 -13.19 24.98
CA ALA A 519 20.70 -11.88 24.36
C ALA A 519 20.09 -11.98 22.94
N LEU A 520 20.54 -12.97 22.15
CA LEU A 520 19.99 -13.24 20.83
C LEU A 520 18.52 -13.69 20.89
N PHE A 521 18.11 -14.50 21.86
CA PHE A 521 16.70 -14.87 22.05
C PHE A 521 15.83 -13.68 22.42
N ILE A 522 16.30 -12.82 23.33
CA ILE A 522 15.59 -11.59 23.69
C ILE A 522 15.40 -10.72 22.45
N TRP A 523 16.47 -10.48 21.68
CA TRP A 523 16.41 -9.73 20.44
C TRP A 523 15.47 -10.37 19.42
N ASN A 524 15.51 -11.70 19.29
CA ASN A 524 14.65 -12.44 18.40
C ASN A 524 13.16 -12.28 18.76
N LEU A 525 12.83 -12.22 20.05
CA LEU A 525 11.48 -11.97 20.57
C LEU A 525 11.03 -10.51 20.42
N LEU A 526 11.95 -9.53 20.40
CA LEU A 526 11.61 -8.12 20.11
C LEU A 526 10.95 -7.93 18.74
N TYR A 527 11.17 -8.84 17.80
CA TYR A 527 10.43 -8.90 16.54
C TYR A 527 8.91 -8.95 16.76
N LEU A 528 8.42 -9.67 17.79
CA LEU A 528 7.01 -9.73 18.13
C LEU A 528 6.47 -8.38 18.64
N VAL A 529 7.29 -7.64 19.39
CA VAL A 529 6.97 -6.29 19.89
C VAL A 529 6.92 -5.30 18.73
N ARG A 530 7.91 -5.32 17.84
CA ARG A 530 7.95 -4.46 16.65
C ARG A 530 6.75 -4.67 15.73
N ARG A 531 6.22 -5.90 15.69
CA ARG A 531 5.01 -6.25 14.93
C ARG A 531 3.71 -5.74 15.57
N SER A 532 3.73 -5.32 16.85
CA SER A 532 2.55 -4.81 17.55
C SER A 532 2.16 -3.41 17.07
N LEU A 533 0.88 -3.20 16.76
CA LEU A 533 0.34 -1.89 16.35
C LEU A 533 0.44 -0.82 17.44
N ARG A 534 0.40 -1.22 18.73
CA ARG A 534 0.42 -0.29 19.87
C ARG A 534 1.83 0.15 20.28
N TRP A 535 2.80 -0.75 20.16
CA TRP A 535 4.15 -0.56 20.71
C TRP A 535 5.24 -0.51 19.63
N GLY A 536 4.91 -0.86 18.39
CA GLY A 536 5.88 -1.02 17.31
C GLY A 536 6.48 0.28 16.79
N SER A 537 5.86 1.45 17.05
CA SER A 537 6.38 2.76 16.66
C SER A 537 7.60 3.20 17.49
N PHE A 538 7.78 2.64 18.69
CA PHE A 538 8.92 2.93 19.56
C PHE A 538 10.22 2.31 19.04
N LEU A 539 10.12 1.23 18.26
CA LEU A 539 11.26 0.52 17.69
C LEU A 539 11.45 0.98 16.23
N GLY A 540 12.53 1.73 15.98
CA GLY A 540 12.90 2.21 14.64
C GLY A 540 13.19 1.10 13.62
N GLY A 541 13.33 1.47 12.35
CA GLY A 541 13.69 0.57 11.25
C GLY A 541 12.51 -0.13 10.57
N SER A 542 12.74 -0.58 9.33
CA SER A 542 11.72 -1.26 8.52
C SER A 542 11.53 -2.70 8.98
N LEU A 543 10.29 -3.19 8.90
CA LEU A 543 9.98 -4.58 9.25
C LEU A 543 10.72 -5.61 8.38
N LYS A 544 11.15 -5.23 7.16
CA LYS A 544 12.03 -6.07 6.31
C LYS A 544 13.38 -6.33 7.00
N VAL A 545 13.98 -5.30 7.58
CA VAL A 545 15.25 -5.42 8.33
C VAL A 545 15.07 -6.27 9.58
N TRP A 546 13.98 -6.02 10.33
CA TRP A 546 13.63 -6.81 11.51
C TRP A 546 13.41 -8.29 11.20
N MET A 547 12.82 -8.59 10.04
CA MET A 547 12.63 -9.96 9.59
C MET A 547 13.95 -10.66 9.24
N GLY A 548 14.86 -9.97 8.54
CA GLY A 548 16.20 -10.47 8.28
C GLY A 548 16.98 -10.72 9.58
N SER A 549 16.85 -9.80 10.54
CA SER A 549 17.44 -9.91 11.87
C SER A 549 16.90 -11.11 12.66
N HIS A 550 15.59 -11.38 12.63
CA HIS A 550 14.98 -12.54 13.27
C HIS A 550 15.54 -13.87 12.71
N VAL A 551 15.72 -13.98 11.39
CA VAL A 551 16.31 -15.19 10.78
C VAL A 551 17.78 -15.35 11.17
N PHE A 552 18.57 -14.28 11.08
CA PHE A 552 19.99 -14.31 11.43
C PHE A 552 20.20 -14.66 12.91
N THR A 553 19.54 -13.95 13.82
CA THR A 553 19.69 -14.18 15.27
C THR A 553 19.21 -15.56 15.70
N GLY A 554 18.18 -16.12 15.05
CA GLY A 554 17.75 -17.50 15.31
C GLY A 554 18.79 -18.55 14.90
N LEU A 555 19.41 -18.40 13.72
CA LEU A 555 20.48 -19.28 13.26
C LEU A 555 21.75 -19.13 14.09
N PHE A 556 22.11 -17.89 14.44
CA PHE A 556 23.30 -17.61 15.24
C PHE A 556 23.14 -18.08 16.69
N ALA A 557 21.95 -17.96 17.27
CA ALA A 557 21.63 -18.53 18.58
C ALA A 557 21.79 -20.06 18.57
N LEU A 558 21.37 -20.76 17.51
CA LEU A 558 21.59 -22.20 17.38
C LEU A 558 23.08 -22.56 17.42
N LEU A 559 23.93 -21.82 16.70
CA LEU A 559 25.38 -22.04 16.72
C LEU A 559 25.97 -21.81 18.12
N CYS A 560 25.55 -20.74 18.81
CA CYS A 560 26.00 -20.44 20.16
C CYS A 560 25.58 -21.52 21.16
N VAL A 561 24.33 -21.99 21.10
CA VAL A 561 23.83 -23.04 22.00
C VAL A 561 24.51 -24.40 21.72
N LEU A 562 24.78 -24.72 20.45
CA LEU A 562 25.49 -25.94 20.07
C LEU A 562 26.93 -25.95 20.62
N ALA A 563 27.63 -24.82 20.52
CA ALA A 563 28.97 -24.67 21.08
C ALA A 563 28.95 -24.63 22.62
N HIS A 564 27.96 -23.97 23.23
CA HIS A 564 27.73 -23.98 24.67
C HIS A 564 27.49 -25.40 25.21
N SER A 565 26.75 -26.25 24.49
CA SER A 565 26.54 -27.65 24.89
C SER A 565 27.79 -28.53 24.70
N GLY A 566 28.90 -27.94 24.24
CA GLY A 566 30.11 -28.64 23.87
C GLY A 566 29.87 -29.63 22.73
N PHE A 567 28.94 -29.36 21.81
CA PHE A 567 28.56 -30.28 20.74
C PHE A 567 28.05 -31.63 21.26
N THR A 568 27.46 -31.66 22.47
CA THR A 568 26.82 -32.85 23.03
C THR A 568 25.34 -32.62 23.27
N ILE A 569 24.55 -33.67 23.09
CA ILE A 569 23.13 -33.70 23.40
C ILE A 569 22.95 -34.65 24.59
N LYS A 570 22.57 -34.11 25.75
CA LYS A 570 22.34 -34.87 26.99
C LYS A 570 20.86 -34.93 27.31
N ASN A 571 20.38 -36.01 27.92
CA ASN A 571 18.99 -36.12 28.37
C ASN A 571 18.73 -35.24 29.62
N THR A 572 18.69 -33.93 29.42
CA THR A 572 18.58 -32.88 30.44
C THR A 572 17.66 -31.78 29.92
N SER A 573 17.21 -30.87 30.78
CA SER A 573 16.43 -29.69 30.33
C SER A 573 17.15 -28.90 29.24
N GLY A 574 18.47 -28.75 29.32
CA GLY A 574 19.29 -28.08 28.29
C GLY A 574 19.37 -28.84 26.97
N GLY A 575 19.49 -30.16 26.99
CA GLY A 575 19.47 -30.96 25.77
C GLY A 575 18.11 -30.97 25.07
N HIS A 576 17.01 -31.03 25.84
CA HIS A 576 15.66 -30.86 25.29
C HIS A 576 15.46 -29.46 24.68
N ALA A 577 15.99 -28.41 25.32
CA ALA A 577 15.95 -27.05 24.78
C ALA A 577 16.73 -26.93 23.45
N LEU A 578 17.91 -27.55 23.34
CA LEU A 578 18.70 -27.60 22.10
C LEU A 578 17.94 -28.34 20.97
N ILE A 579 17.32 -29.48 21.27
CA ILE A 579 16.50 -30.22 20.29
C ILE A 579 15.31 -29.37 19.84
N ALA A 580 14.59 -28.74 20.78
CA ALA A 580 13.47 -27.86 20.47
C ALA A 580 13.90 -26.67 19.60
N LEU A 581 15.05 -26.06 19.89
CA LEU A 581 15.63 -25.00 19.07
C LEU A 581 15.95 -25.46 17.64
N PHE A 582 16.53 -26.65 17.49
CA PHE A 582 16.83 -27.22 16.18
C PHE A 582 15.53 -27.45 15.37
N ILE A 583 14.49 -27.99 16.00
CA ILE A 583 13.17 -28.17 15.39
C ILE A 583 12.57 -26.81 14.98
N VAL A 584 12.67 -25.78 15.82
CA VAL A 584 12.16 -24.43 15.51
C VAL A 584 12.89 -23.81 14.31
N VAL A 585 14.21 -23.95 14.24
CA VAL A 585 15.03 -23.42 13.13
C VAL A 585 14.72 -24.15 11.82
N ILE A 586 14.64 -25.48 11.84
CA ILE A 586 14.20 -26.27 10.68
C ILE A 586 12.78 -25.86 10.27
N ALA A 587 11.89 -25.74 11.25
CA ALA A 587 10.52 -25.34 10.99
C ALA A 587 10.44 -23.93 10.36
N GLY A 588 11.26 -23.00 10.83
CA GLY A 588 11.37 -21.66 10.25
C GLY A 588 11.89 -21.70 8.81
N SER A 589 12.90 -22.51 8.54
CA SER A 589 13.53 -22.67 7.22
C SER A 589 12.59 -23.29 6.19
N ILE A 590 11.90 -24.38 6.55
CA ILE A 590 10.87 -25.00 5.69
C ILE A 590 9.71 -24.02 5.47
N GLY A 591 9.30 -23.29 6.52
CA GLY A 591 8.27 -22.25 6.39
C GLY A 591 8.63 -21.17 5.36
N ARG A 592 9.91 -20.79 5.28
CA ARG A 592 10.42 -19.86 4.25
C ARG A 592 10.46 -20.48 2.86
N TYR A 593 10.87 -21.73 2.76
CA TYR A 593 10.86 -22.46 1.50
C TYR A 593 9.43 -22.55 0.94
N LEU A 594 8.47 -23.00 1.76
CA LEU A 594 7.04 -23.07 1.41
C LEU A 594 6.48 -21.69 1.04
N TYR A 595 6.93 -20.64 1.71
CA TYR A 595 6.53 -19.26 1.39
C TYR A 595 6.95 -18.82 -0.02
N ALA A 596 8.07 -19.33 -0.54
CA ALA A 596 8.50 -19.03 -1.92
C ALA A 596 7.58 -19.61 -3.01
N PHE A 597 6.70 -20.56 -2.65
CA PHE A 597 5.74 -21.20 -3.57
C PHE A 597 4.38 -20.50 -3.61
N VAL A 598 4.12 -19.52 -2.73
CA VAL A 598 2.91 -18.71 -2.80
C VAL A 598 2.97 -17.82 -4.05
N PRO A 599 1.93 -17.81 -4.91
CA PRO A 599 1.91 -16.95 -6.07
C PRO A 599 2.18 -15.50 -5.70
N ARG A 600 3.03 -14.88 -6.52
CA ARG A 600 3.28 -13.45 -6.52
C ARG A 600 2.12 -12.80 -7.27
N ALA A 601 1.17 -12.27 -6.51
CA ALA A 601 -0.13 -11.73 -6.94
C ALA A 601 -1.22 -12.80 -7.21
N VAL A 602 -2.46 -12.41 -6.91
CA VAL A 602 -3.74 -12.98 -7.38
C VAL A 602 -4.50 -11.83 -8.05
N ASN A 603 -4.48 -10.64 -7.43
CA ASN A 603 -4.99 -9.36 -7.96
C ASN A 603 -4.17 -8.75 -9.12
N GLY A 604 -3.56 -9.60 -9.95
CA GLY A 604 -2.69 -9.24 -11.07
C GLY A 604 -2.11 -10.49 -11.75
N ALA A 605 -2.07 -11.61 -11.03
CA ALA A 605 -1.79 -12.91 -11.63
C ALA A 605 -2.94 -13.41 -12.50
N GLU A 606 -4.20 -13.03 -12.28
CA GLU A 606 -5.28 -13.33 -13.25
C GLU A 606 -5.00 -12.64 -14.60
N ALA A 607 -4.69 -11.34 -14.59
CA ALA A 607 -4.31 -10.60 -15.80
C ALA A 607 -3.02 -11.13 -16.45
N ASN A 608 -2.01 -11.49 -15.65
CA ASN A 608 -0.75 -12.05 -16.15
C ASN A 608 -0.92 -13.51 -16.63
N LEU A 609 -1.80 -14.30 -16.00
CA LEU A 609 -2.16 -15.64 -16.44
C LEU A 609 -2.92 -15.61 -17.76
N ASP A 610 -3.84 -14.65 -17.93
CA ASP A 610 -4.52 -14.43 -19.20
C ASP A 610 -3.53 -13.99 -20.29
N THR A 611 -2.58 -13.12 -19.95
CA THR A 611 -1.50 -12.70 -20.86
C THR A 611 -0.60 -13.87 -21.25
N LEU A 612 -0.06 -14.63 -20.29
CA LEU A 612 0.78 -15.80 -20.53
C LEU A 612 0.03 -16.93 -21.26
N ARG A 613 -1.27 -17.11 -21.00
CA ARG A 613 -2.12 -18.05 -21.76
C ARG A 613 -2.32 -17.57 -23.19
N SER A 614 -2.44 -16.27 -23.41
CA SER A 614 -2.57 -15.70 -24.75
C SER A 614 -1.27 -15.81 -25.55
N GLU A 615 -0.11 -15.55 -24.93
CA GLU A 615 1.21 -15.76 -25.56
C GLU A 615 1.45 -17.24 -25.87
N LEU A 616 1.15 -18.13 -24.93
CA LEU A 616 1.26 -19.58 -25.14
C LEU A 616 0.32 -20.07 -26.25
N ALA A 617 -0.90 -19.52 -26.32
CA ALA A 617 -1.85 -19.84 -27.38
C ALA A 617 -1.42 -19.30 -28.75
N ALA A 618 -0.83 -18.11 -28.81
CA ALA A 618 -0.30 -17.52 -30.04
C ALA A 618 0.88 -18.35 -30.59
N LEU A 619 1.86 -18.69 -29.74
CA LEU A 619 2.99 -19.54 -30.13
C LEU A 619 2.52 -20.95 -30.56
N SER A 620 1.59 -21.55 -29.81
CA SER A 620 0.99 -22.84 -30.16
C SER A 620 0.33 -22.79 -31.54
N ALA A 621 -0.46 -21.75 -31.82
CA ALA A 621 -1.18 -21.62 -33.09
C ALA A 621 -0.25 -21.44 -34.30
N ASP A 622 0.91 -20.81 -34.12
CA ASP A 622 1.93 -20.69 -35.16
C ASP A 622 2.59 -22.03 -35.48
N TRP A 623 2.86 -22.86 -34.46
CA TRP A 623 3.42 -24.19 -34.65
C TRP A 623 2.40 -25.21 -35.16
N ASP A 624 1.15 -25.12 -34.73
CA ASP A 624 0.08 -26.00 -35.21
C ASP A 624 -0.24 -25.71 -36.69
N ARG A 625 -0.08 -24.47 -37.16
CA ARG A 625 -0.11 -24.11 -38.59
C ARG A 625 1.00 -24.78 -39.41
N SER A 626 2.12 -25.14 -38.78
CA SER A 626 3.19 -25.93 -39.41
C SER A 626 2.95 -27.45 -39.39
N GLY A 627 1.77 -27.90 -38.93
CA GLY A 627 1.31 -29.29 -39.05
C GLY A 627 1.75 -30.25 -37.94
N ARG A 628 2.26 -29.75 -36.81
CA ARG A 628 2.95 -30.59 -35.79
C ARG A 628 2.11 -30.99 -34.57
N ASN A 629 0.92 -30.40 -34.34
CA ASN A 629 0.00 -30.67 -33.19
C ASN A 629 0.61 -30.62 -31.77
N PHE A 630 1.89 -30.24 -31.65
CA PHE A 630 2.68 -30.31 -30.43
C PHE A 630 2.20 -29.29 -29.39
N GLY A 631 1.79 -28.09 -29.84
CA GLY A 631 1.32 -27.02 -28.96
C GLY A 631 0.01 -27.38 -28.24
N VAL A 632 -0.94 -27.99 -28.97
CA VAL A 632 -2.20 -28.52 -28.40
C VAL A 632 -1.92 -29.62 -27.36
N GLN A 633 -0.98 -30.53 -27.64
CA GLN A 633 -0.64 -31.62 -26.73
C GLN A 633 -0.06 -31.09 -25.41
N VAL A 634 0.86 -30.13 -25.49
CA VAL A 634 1.48 -29.49 -24.31
C VAL A 634 0.43 -28.77 -23.47
N ARG A 635 -0.46 -27.99 -24.10
CA ARG A 635 -1.53 -27.27 -23.40
C ARG A 635 -2.49 -28.24 -22.68
N ARG A 636 -2.91 -29.31 -23.37
CA ARG A 636 -3.80 -30.33 -22.80
C ARG A 636 -3.18 -31.00 -21.58
N GLU A 637 -1.89 -31.33 -21.62
CA GLU A 637 -1.23 -32.01 -20.51
C GLU A 637 -0.94 -31.06 -19.33
N ILE A 638 -0.68 -29.77 -19.59
CA ILE A 638 -0.61 -28.72 -18.57
C ILE A 638 -1.96 -28.53 -17.87
N ASP A 639 -3.05 -28.41 -18.64
CA ASP A 639 -4.40 -28.25 -18.10
C ASP A 639 -4.84 -29.50 -17.33
N ARG A 640 -4.45 -30.70 -17.79
CA ARG A 640 -4.67 -31.96 -17.08
C ARG A 640 -3.90 -32.02 -15.76
N LEU A 641 -2.62 -31.66 -15.74
CA LEU A 641 -1.83 -31.60 -14.50
C LEU A 641 -2.33 -30.52 -13.54
N ALA A 642 -2.87 -29.41 -14.04
CA ALA A 642 -3.44 -28.34 -13.23
C ALA A 642 -4.85 -28.68 -12.70
N GLY A 643 -5.65 -29.40 -13.47
CA GLY A 643 -7.03 -29.80 -13.12
C GLY A 643 -7.12 -31.07 -12.27
N SER A 644 -6.13 -31.96 -12.33
CA SER A 644 -6.18 -33.31 -11.72
C SER A 644 -6.01 -33.37 -10.20
N ALA A 645 -5.96 -32.24 -9.48
CA ALA A 645 -5.62 -32.28 -8.07
C ALA A 645 -6.36 -31.24 -7.22
N ARG A 646 -7.68 -31.32 -7.04
CA ARG A 646 -8.26 -30.70 -5.83
C ARG A 646 -7.59 -31.35 -4.62
N TRP A 647 -6.76 -30.63 -3.86
CA TRP A 647 -6.07 -31.17 -2.67
C TRP A 647 -7.06 -31.30 -1.50
N ARG A 648 -8.13 -32.07 -1.71
CA ARG A 648 -9.06 -32.46 -0.65
C ARG A 648 -8.40 -33.55 0.17
N GLY A 649 -7.59 -33.11 1.13
CA GLY A 649 -6.85 -33.99 2.01
C GLY A 649 -6.36 -33.28 3.27
N SER A 650 -5.80 -34.08 4.18
CA SER A 650 -5.09 -33.64 5.37
C SER A 650 -3.88 -32.76 5.04
N PHE A 651 -3.32 -32.08 6.04
CA PHE A 651 -2.14 -31.22 5.88
C PHE A 651 -0.97 -31.92 5.15
N PHE A 652 -0.71 -33.19 5.47
CA PHE A 652 0.36 -33.97 4.85
C PHE A 652 0.08 -34.34 3.40
N GLU A 653 -1.17 -34.65 3.06
CA GLU A 653 -1.57 -34.95 1.67
C GLU A 653 -1.43 -33.73 0.76
N ARG A 654 -1.75 -32.53 1.28
CA ARG A 654 -1.55 -31.27 0.55
C ARG A 654 -0.07 -31.00 0.30
N ILE A 655 0.79 -31.23 1.30
CA ILE A 655 2.26 -31.10 1.14
C ILE A 655 2.79 -32.12 0.13
N TYR A 656 2.35 -33.37 0.24
CA TYR A 656 2.73 -34.43 -0.68
C TYR A 656 2.31 -34.09 -2.12
N ALA A 657 1.09 -33.59 -2.32
CA ALA A 657 0.58 -33.16 -3.62
C ALA A 657 1.40 -32.01 -4.20
N LEU A 658 1.75 -31.00 -3.38
CA LEU A 658 2.61 -29.88 -3.80
C LEU A 658 3.98 -30.36 -4.28
N ILE A 659 4.63 -31.24 -3.51
CA ILE A 659 5.98 -31.77 -3.83
C ILE A 659 5.91 -32.69 -5.04
N ASN A 660 4.97 -33.63 -5.08
CA ASN A 660 4.82 -34.58 -6.18
C ASN A 660 4.44 -33.88 -7.50
N GLY A 661 3.64 -32.80 -7.43
CA GLY A 661 3.33 -31.96 -8.59
C GLY A 661 4.58 -31.36 -9.25
N GLN A 662 5.58 -30.95 -8.45
CA GLN A 662 6.87 -30.45 -8.99
C GLN A 662 7.66 -31.56 -9.70
N PHE A 663 7.68 -32.77 -9.13
CA PHE A 663 8.35 -33.90 -9.77
C PHE A 663 7.65 -34.31 -11.07
N ARG A 664 6.32 -34.35 -11.09
CA ARG A 664 5.52 -34.61 -12.29
C ARG A 664 5.74 -33.56 -13.38
N LEU A 665 5.77 -32.28 -13.02
CA LEU A 665 6.10 -31.20 -13.96
C LEU A 665 7.50 -31.36 -14.55
N ARG A 666 8.52 -31.63 -13.72
CA ARG A 666 9.90 -31.82 -14.21
C ARG A 666 9.99 -33.00 -15.16
N ARG A 667 9.27 -34.08 -14.88
CA ARG A 667 9.17 -35.25 -15.76
C ARG A 667 8.49 -34.89 -17.08
N LEU A 668 7.34 -34.23 -17.03
CA LEU A 668 6.60 -33.80 -18.22
C LEU A 668 7.44 -32.87 -19.11
N VAL A 669 8.10 -31.86 -18.53
CA VAL A 669 8.97 -30.93 -19.29
C VAL A 669 10.13 -31.67 -19.95
N ARG A 670 10.66 -32.72 -19.31
CA ARG A 670 11.71 -33.56 -19.90
C ARG A 670 11.18 -34.39 -21.07
N GLU A 671 10.02 -35.04 -20.90
CA GLU A 671 9.35 -35.83 -21.95
C GLU A 671 8.99 -34.94 -23.15
N LEU A 672 8.43 -33.75 -22.93
CA LEU A 672 8.11 -32.78 -23.98
C LEU A 672 9.35 -32.23 -24.70
N ARG A 673 10.48 -32.09 -23.99
CA ARG A 673 11.77 -31.70 -24.62
C ARG A 673 12.33 -32.81 -25.50
N GLU A 674 12.15 -34.06 -25.12
CA GLU A 674 12.56 -35.20 -25.94
C GLU A 674 11.68 -35.33 -27.20
N GLU A 675 10.38 -35.06 -27.07
CA GLU A 675 9.44 -35.05 -28.20
C GLU A 675 9.68 -33.88 -29.17
N ALA A 676 9.95 -32.67 -28.66
CA ALA A 676 10.30 -31.51 -29.49
C ALA A 676 11.54 -31.75 -30.38
N ARG A 677 12.50 -32.55 -29.89
CA ARG A 677 13.67 -32.97 -30.68
C ARG A 677 13.32 -33.97 -31.78
N ARG A 678 12.37 -34.88 -31.54
CA ARG A 678 11.90 -35.83 -32.56
C ARG A 678 11.17 -35.11 -33.70
N GLU A 679 10.40 -34.09 -33.34
CA GLU A 679 9.64 -33.24 -34.27
C GLU A 679 10.49 -32.12 -34.92
N SER A 680 11.81 -32.14 -34.75
CA SER A 680 12.77 -31.19 -35.35
C SER A 680 12.41 -29.71 -35.10
N VAL A 681 11.99 -29.37 -33.88
CA VAL A 681 11.78 -27.97 -33.47
C VAL A 681 13.13 -27.32 -33.12
N PRO A 682 13.41 -26.07 -33.54
CA PRO A 682 14.63 -25.36 -33.16
C PRO A 682 14.83 -25.28 -31.64
N ASP A 683 16.07 -25.43 -31.21
CA ASP A 683 16.43 -25.70 -29.81
C ASP A 683 16.21 -24.48 -28.88
N ASP A 684 16.25 -23.27 -29.44
CA ASP A 684 15.95 -21.98 -28.84
C ASP A 684 14.43 -21.74 -28.71
N GLU A 685 13.68 -22.01 -29.77
CA GLU A 685 12.22 -21.98 -29.81
C GLU A 685 11.60 -22.98 -28.82
N ALA A 686 12.11 -24.21 -28.79
CA ALA A 686 11.69 -25.24 -27.85
C ALA A 686 11.96 -24.84 -26.39
N ARG A 687 13.09 -24.17 -26.10
CA ARG A 687 13.40 -23.68 -24.74
C ARG A 687 12.44 -22.58 -24.32
N HIS A 688 12.21 -21.59 -25.18
CA HIS A 688 11.30 -20.48 -24.88
C HIS A 688 9.88 -20.97 -24.59
N PHE A 689 9.37 -21.87 -25.43
CA PHE A 689 8.04 -22.47 -25.25
C PHE A 689 7.94 -23.33 -23.99
N LEU A 690 8.95 -24.16 -23.69
CA LEU A 690 8.95 -24.97 -22.47
C LEU A 690 9.05 -24.12 -21.20
N ASP A 691 9.74 -22.99 -21.24
CA ASP A 691 9.80 -22.03 -20.14
C ASP A 691 8.46 -21.30 -19.96
N LEU A 692 7.81 -20.90 -21.05
CA LEU A 692 6.47 -20.32 -21.04
C LEU A 692 5.43 -21.32 -20.50
N ALA A 693 5.46 -22.56 -20.97
CA ALA A 693 4.66 -23.68 -20.48
C ALA A 693 4.86 -23.95 -18.98
N ARG A 694 6.12 -23.94 -18.52
CA ARG A 694 6.47 -24.11 -17.10
C ARG A 694 5.93 -22.96 -16.24
N ASN A 695 6.02 -21.73 -16.73
CA ASN A 695 5.50 -20.55 -16.05
C ASN A 695 3.96 -20.56 -16.00
N THR A 696 3.30 -20.88 -17.11
CA THR A 696 1.84 -21.04 -17.20
C THR A 696 1.33 -22.15 -16.28
N TYR A 697 1.99 -23.32 -16.23
CA TYR A 697 1.63 -24.38 -15.30
C TYR A 697 1.81 -23.94 -13.84
N ARG A 698 2.96 -23.33 -13.49
CA ARG A 698 3.22 -22.84 -12.13
C ARG A 698 2.14 -21.86 -11.70
N LEU A 699 1.82 -20.88 -12.54
CA LEU A 699 0.83 -19.86 -12.25
C LEU A 699 -0.59 -20.44 -12.18
N THR A 700 -0.91 -21.42 -13.05
CA THR A 700 -2.20 -22.13 -13.03
C THR A 700 -2.34 -22.94 -11.74
N LEU A 701 -1.35 -23.76 -11.37
CA LEU A 701 -1.34 -24.54 -10.13
C LEU A 701 -1.46 -23.64 -8.89
N GLN A 702 -0.72 -22.54 -8.89
CA GLN A 702 -0.73 -21.56 -7.81
C GLN A 702 -2.08 -20.85 -7.68
N THR A 703 -2.78 -20.62 -8.79
CA THR A 703 -4.12 -20.00 -8.82
C THR A 703 -5.21 -21.01 -8.48
N SER A 704 -5.14 -22.24 -9.01
CA SER A 704 -6.13 -23.30 -8.83
C SER A 704 -6.10 -23.94 -7.43
N HIS A 705 -4.93 -23.98 -6.78
CA HIS A 705 -4.73 -24.54 -5.44
C HIS A 705 -4.26 -23.49 -4.42
N PHE A 706 -4.53 -22.23 -4.69
CA PHE A 706 -4.18 -21.11 -3.83
C PHE A 706 -4.65 -21.30 -2.39
N GLU A 707 -5.91 -21.72 -2.21
CA GLU A 707 -6.51 -21.99 -0.90
C GLU A 707 -5.80 -23.13 -0.16
N ASP A 708 -5.35 -24.14 -0.90
CA ASP A 708 -4.70 -25.30 -0.30
C ASP A 708 -3.27 -25.00 0.16
N ILE A 709 -2.50 -24.24 -0.64
CA ILE A 709 -1.17 -23.73 -0.28
C ILE A 709 -1.26 -22.79 0.94
N ARG A 710 -2.30 -21.96 1.01
CA ARG A 710 -2.52 -21.05 2.15
C ARG A 710 -2.91 -21.78 3.42
N ALA A 711 -3.75 -22.81 3.32
CA ALA A 711 -4.08 -23.68 4.45
C ALA A 711 -2.83 -24.35 5.03
N ILE A 712 -1.91 -24.82 4.17
CA ILE A 712 -0.61 -25.34 4.60
C ILE A 712 0.17 -24.27 5.39
N LEU A 713 0.30 -23.05 4.87
CA LEU A 713 1.09 -22.00 5.51
C LEU A 713 0.48 -21.46 6.80
N ALA A 714 -0.84 -21.36 6.89
CA ALA A 714 -1.53 -20.96 8.12
C ALA A 714 -1.29 -22.00 9.23
N THR A 715 -1.46 -23.27 8.88
CA THR A 715 -1.19 -24.41 9.76
C THR A 715 0.29 -24.45 10.17
N TRP A 716 1.21 -24.21 9.23
CA TRP A 716 2.64 -24.16 9.48
C TRP A 716 3.03 -23.05 10.48
N ARG A 717 2.56 -21.82 10.26
CA ARG A 717 2.83 -20.69 11.16
C ARG A 717 2.29 -20.94 12.57
N TYR A 718 1.13 -21.59 12.66
CA TYR A 718 0.57 -21.99 13.94
C TYR A 718 1.51 -22.93 14.69
N TYR A 719 1.96 -24.03 14.06
CA TYR A 719 2.89 -24.97 14.67
C TYR A 719 4.23 -24.34 15.03
N HIS A 720 4.84 -23.57 14.11
CA HIS A 720 6.12 -22.89 14.35
C HIS A 720 6.08 -21.98 15.58
N ARG A 721 4.99 -21.22 15.76
CA ARG A 721 4.82 -20.34 16.94
C ARG A 721 4.78 -21.14 18.24
N TRP A 722 4.02 -22.24 18.28
CA TRP A 722 3.91 -23.05 19.50
C TRP A 722 5.20 -23.82 19.81
N LEU A 723 5.91 -24.30 18.79
CA LEU A 723 7.26 -24.86 18.94
C LEU A 723 8.24 -23.83 19.52
N ALA A 724 8.17 -22.57 19.05
CA ALA A 724 9.01 -21.50 19.59
C ALA A 724 8.70 -21.18 21.06
N VAL A 725 7.41 -21.17 21.44
CA VAL A 725 7.01 -20.99 22.85
C VAL A 725 7.51 -22.14 23.73
N LEU A 726 7.38 -23.39 23.27
CA LEU A 726 7.91 -24.56 23.97
C LEU A 726 9.43 -24.47 24.15
N MET A 727 10.16 -24.07 23.10
CA MET A 727 11.61 -23.87 23.15
C MET A 727 11.99 -22.81 24.19
N VAL A 728 11.31 -21.66 24.21
CA VAL A 728 11.57 -20.60 25.20
C VAL A 728 11.30 -21.10 26.62
N LEU A 729 10.21 -21.85 26.84
CA LEU A 729 9.91 -22.44 28.14
C LEU A 729 11.01 -23.40 28.61
N LEU A 730 11.46 -24.31 27.73
CA LEU A 730 12.56 -25.24 28.03
C LEU A 730 13.87 -24.53 28.31
N ALA A 731 14.17 -23.45 27.56
CA ALA A 731 15.35 -22.62 27.81
C ALA A 731 15.28 -21.93 29.19
N LEU A 732 14.13 -21.37 29.57
CA LEU A 732 13.94 -20.77 30.89
C LEU A 732 14.09 -21.79 32.02
N ILE A 733 13.53 -23.00 31.86
CA ILE A 733 13.71 -24.10 32.82
C ILE A 733 15.19 -24.49 32.90
N HIS A 734 15.89 -24.59 31.77
CA HIS A 734 17.32 -24.89 31.75
C HIS A 734 18.14 -23.83 32.49
N ILE A 735 17.89 -22.54 32.23
CA ILE A 735 18.56 -21.42 32.92
C ILE A 735 18.28 -21.49 34.43
N TYR A 736 17.03 -21.70 34.83
CA TYR A 736 16.67 -21.81 36.24
C TYR A 736 17.37 -22.97 36.94
N VAL A 737 17.35 -24.18 36.33
CA VAL A 737 18.03 -25.36 36.87
C VAL A 737 19.54 -25.14 36.93
N ALA A 738 20.13 -24.55 35.89
CA ALA A 738 21.56 -24.23 35.88
C ALA A 738 21.93 -23.25 36.99
N LEU A 739 21.19 -22.15 37.17
CA LEU A 739 21.44 -21.17 38.24
C LEU A 739 21.24 -21.76 39.65
N ARG A 740 20.36 -22.76 39.80
CA ARG A 740 20.03 -23.35 41.10
C ARG A 740 20.98 -24.45 41.53
N PHE A 741 21.53 -25.20 40.58
CA PHE A 741 22.27 -26.45 40.84
C PHE A 741 23.66 -26.51 40.22
N ALA A 742 24.03 -25.59 39.33
CA ALA A 742 25.39 -25.54 38.82
C ALA A 742 26.29 -24.80 39.80
N ASP A 743 27.44 -25.40 40.08
CA ASP A 743 28.52 -24.79 40.85
C ASP A 743 29.22 -23.74 39.95
N LEU A 744 28.62 -22.55 39.88
CA LEU A 744 29.09 -21.44 39.05
C LEU A 744 30.28 -20.78 39.74
N ALA A 745 31.45 -21.41 39.65
CA ALA A 745 32.71 -20.94 40.23
C ALA A 745 33.08 -19.48 39.86
N TRP A 746 32.47 -18.91 38.81
CA TRP A 746 32.65 -17.53 38.37
C TRP A 746 31.82 -16.47 39.13
N LEU A 747 30.76 -16.87 39.86
CA LEU A 747 29.94 -15.91 40.63
C LEU A 747 30.54 -15.54 42.01
N GLY A 748 31.76 -16.01 42.29
CA GLY A 748 32.36 -15.89 43.60
C GLY A 748 31.67 -16.81 44.60
N HIS A 749 32.42 -17.27 45.60
CA HIS A 749 31.89 -17.99 46.74
C HIS A 749 30.85 -17.13 47.48
N VAL A 750 29.59 -17.17 47.05
CA VAL A 750 28.45 -16.83 47.91
C VAL A 750 27.92 -18.15 48.41
N THR A 751 28.49 -18.55 49.54
CA THR A 751 28.05 -19.58 50.48
C THR A 751 26.58 -20.00 50.30
N ARG A 752 26.35 -21.26 49.91
CA ARG A 752 25.53 -22.21 50.68
C ARG A 752 25.72 -23.64 50.22
#